data_AF-A0A7N4NHU2-F1
#
_entry.id   AF-A0A7N4NHU2-F1
#
_cell.length_a   1.000
_cell.length_b   1.000
_cell.length_c   1.000
_cell.angle_alpha   90.00
_cell.angle_beta   90.00
_cell.angle_gamma   90.00
#
_symmetry.space_group_name_H-M   'P 1'
#
loop_
_entity.id
_entity.type
_entity.pdbx_description
1 polymer ?
#
loop_
_entity_poly.entity_id
_entity_poly.type
_entity_poly.pdbx_seq_one_letter_code
_entity_poly.pdbx_strand_id
1 'polypeptide(L)'
;MRDPFVFSMNLMRPFVEARAAVHGLSMHQEIGFQKDSQGEYKSSQCIHMDCLRWVKRDSYLPVGSHNLKAAAKAKLGYDPVELDPEDMCRMATEEPQTLATYSVSDAVATYYMYMKYVHPFIFALCTIIPMEPDEVLRKGSGTLCEALLMVQAFHANIVFPNKQEQEFNKLTEDGHVLDSETYVGGHVEALESGVFRSDIPCRFKMNPAAFDFLLQRVEKTMRHAIEEEENVPIDQVTNFQEVCDEIKNKLTSLKDVPNRIECPLIYHLDVGAMYPNIILTNRLQPSAIVNEATCAACDFNKPGANCQRRMTWQWRGEFMPASRSEYHRIQQQLESEKFPPLFPDKPARAFHELSREEQAKYEKKRLADYCRKAYKKIHITKVEERLTTICQRENSFYVDTVRAFRDRRYEFKGLHKVWKKKLSAAMEMGDAAEVKRCKNMEILYDSLQLAHKCILNSFYGYVMRKGARWYSMEMAGIVCFTGANIITQARELIEQIGRPLELDTDGIWCVLPNSFPENFVIKSTNAKKPKVTISYPGAMLNIMVKILDWDYYIERLGSAIQKIITIPAALQQVKNPVPRVRHPDWLHKKLMEKHDIYKQKKISELFIHEGKRQVTINQHPEGSQGHGILDMEDLGVTKPLQPAVPIATKRKRVPIESQEESQNLELTQSWREILGQPPSLGTTKEEWLVWLSFHKKKWELQARQRQERRKKRRVETKDRVLSSGVIRDGPTTGLGHFLRRTARSILDLPWQIVQISETSQPGLFRLWAVIGNDLHCIKLNIPRVFYVNQRVPKEEDGSSFRKVNRVLPRSNMVYNLYEYSVPEDMYQEHINEINADLSAPDIEGVYETQVPLLLRALIQLGCVCMVSRQLVQHLTGREAETFSLEYLEMRSLAQFSYLEPGSIRHIFLYHHSQGSKALFGLFIPSQRKASVFVLDTVRSNQMPNLNSMYSSEHRLLLEKVGPDLLPPDKHIFEVRAETDLKTIYRAIQRLLLGYKEERRGPTLIAIQSNWELKRLTTGMPVFEEFPLVPVCVTDDISYGALDWQRHAARRMIRHYLNLDTCLSQAFEMSRWERS
;
A
#
# COMPACT_ATOMS: atom_id res chain seq x y z
N MET A 1 2.72 -7.18 -1.80
CA MET A 1 1.77 -6.18 -2.32
C MET A 1 1.97 -4.92 -1.52
N ARG A 2 2.75 -3.97 -2.06
CA ARG A 2 3.02 -2.65 -1.47
C ARG A 2 2.65 -1.66 -2.57
N ASP A 3 1.44 -1.10 -2.50
CA ASP A 3 1.02 0.09 -3.25
C ASP A 3 -0.35 0.52 -2.68
N PRO A 4 -0.42 1.57 -1.85
CA PRO A 4 -1.67 2.03 -1.27
C PRO A 4 -2.38 2.96 -2.26
N PHE A 5 -3.24 2.39 -3.12
CA PHE A 5 -4.17 3.16 -3.96
C PHE A 5 -5.38 3.61 -3.13
N VAL A 6 -5.25 4.70 -2.38
CA VAL A 6 -6.41 5.44 -1.82
C VAL A 6 -7.22 6.10 -2.95
N PHE A 7 -6.70 6.13 -4.18
CA PHE A 7 -7.29 6.87 -5.29
C PHE A 7 -8.17 6.10 -6.28
N SER A 8 -8.37 4.80 -6.08
CA SER A 8 -9.26 4.04 -6.96
C SER A 8 -10.66 3.98 -6.35
N MET A 9 -11.68 4.51 -7.04
CA MET A 9 -13.09 4.33 -6.66
C MET A 9 -13.52 2.84 -6.68
N ASN A 10 -12.70 1.95 -7.26
CA ASN A 10 -12.80 0.49 -7.08
C ASN A 10 -12.53 0.05 -5.63
N LEU A 11 -12.20 0.97 -4.71
CA LEU A 11 -12.11 0.73 -3.27
C LEU A 11 -13.25 1.44 -2.52
N MET A 12 -13.57 2.69 -2.86
CA MET A 12 -14.49 3.54 -2.07
C MET A 12 -15.96 3.07 -2.12
N ARG A 13 -16.55 2.87 -3.31
CA ARG A 13 -17.95 2.43 -3.44
C ARG A 13 -18.17 0.99 -2.92
N PRO A 14 -17.30 0.00 -3.19
CA PRO A 14 -17.34 -1.32 -2.52
C PRO A 14 -17.24 -1.25 -1.01
N PHE A 15 -16.40 -0.35 -0.48
CA PHE A 15 -16.30 -0.17 0.96
C PHE A 15 -17.62 0.35 1.55
N VAL A 16 -18.22 1.38 0.94
CA VAL A 16 -19.51 1.94 1.39
C VAL A 16 -20.64 0.91 1.30
N GLU A 17 -20.74 0.15 0.19
CA GLU A 17 -21.74 -0.92 0.04
C GLU A 17 -21.57 -2.01 1.12
N ALA A 18 -20.35 -2.48 1.36
CA ALA A 18 -20.07 -3.49 2.38
C ALA A 18 -20.38 -2.97 3.79
N ARG A 19 -20.07 -1.70 4.09
CA ARG A 19 -20.43 -1.06 5.36
C ARG A 19 -21.94 -0.89 5.51
N ALA A 20 -22.64 -0.45 4.47
CA ALA A 20 -24.10 -0.34 4.47
C ALA A 20 -24.75 -1.70 4.78
N ALA A 21 -24.28 -2.77 4.12
CA ALA A 21 -24.78 -4.13 4.36
C ALA A 21 -24.57 -4.59 5.82
N VAL A 22 -23.41 -4.28 6.44
CA VAL A 22 -23.16 -4.56 7.87
C VAL A 22 -24.16 -3.83 8.78
N HIS A 23 -24.64 -2.66 8.37
CA HIS A 23 -25.63 -1.87 9.10
C HIS A 23 -27.08 -2.17 8.68
N GLY A 24 -27.31 -3.20 7.85
CA GLY A 24 -28.65 -3.57 7.38
C GLY A 24 -29.25 -2.60 6.35
N LEU A 25 -28.42 -1.74 5.73
CA LEU A 25 -28.82 -0.77 4.71
C LEU A 25 -28.46 -1.29 3.32
N SER A 26 -29.38 -1.10 2.36
CA SER A 26 -29.15 -1.44 0.96
C SER A 26 -28.80 -0.20 0.14
N MET A 27 -27.55 -0.07 -0.27
CA MET A 27 -27.10 1.10 -1.06
C MET A 27 -27.91 1.29 -2.36
N HIS A 28 -28.37 0.20 -2.96
CA HIS A 28 -29.22 0.25 -4.15
C HIS A 28 -30.60 0.86 -3.85
N GLN A 29 -31.23 0.48 -2.72
CA GLN A 29 -32.54 1.01 -2.35
C GLN A 29 -32.46 2.47 -1.90
N GLU A 30 -31.38 2.83 -1.18
CA GLU A 30 -31.23 4.19 -0.62
C GLU A 30 -30.84 5.23 -1.69
N ILE A 31 -29.91 4.90 -2.59
CA ILE A 31 -29.33 5.89 -3.53
C ILE A 31 -29.23 5.39 -4.98
N GLY A 32 -29.79 4.23 -5.31
CA GLY A 32 -29.86 3.71 -6.68
C GLY A 32 -28.54 3.16 -7.25
N PHE A 33 -27.46 3.12 -6.47
CA PHE A 33 -26.16 2.62 -6.92
C PHE A 33 -26.08 1.09 -6.79
N GLN A 34 -25.65 0.42 -7.86
CA GLN A 34 -25.36 -1.01 -7.87
C GLN A 34 -24.15 -1.33 -8.76
N LYS A 35 -23.57 -2.52 -8.57
CA LYS A 35 -22.51 -3.02 -9.46
C LYS A 35 -23.10 -3.54 -10.75
N ASP A 36 -22.45 -3.23 -11.86
CA ASP A 36 -22.69 -3.90 -13.13
C ASP A 36 -21.91 -5.23 -13.24
N SER A 37 -22.04 -5.92 -14.38
CA SER A 37 -21.34 -7.18 -14.64
C SER A 37 -19.82 -7.07 -14.69
N GLN A 38 -19.28 -5.84 -14.82
CA GLN A 38 -17.84 -5.56 -14.82
C GLN A 38 -17.34 -5.18 -13.41
N GLY A 39 -18.23 -5.20 -12.41
CA GLY A 39 -17.93 -4.80 -11.03
C GLY A 39 -17.87 -3.28 -10.84
N GLU A 40 -18.35 -2.50 -11.80
CA GLU A 40 -18.33 -1.04 -11.77
C GLU A 40 -19.65 -0.50 -11.21
N TYR A 41 -19.58 0.52 -10.36
CA TYR A 41 -20.77 1.13 -9.78
C TYR A 41 -21.42 2.12 -10.73
N LYS A 42 -22.72 1.92 -10.96
CA LYS A 42 -23.57 2.78 -11.80
C LYS A 42 -24.91 3.02 -11.09
N SER A 43 -25.56 4.11 -11.46
CA SER A 43 -26.91 4.48 -11.03
C SER A 43 -27.68 5.02 -12.24
N SER A 44 -28.99 4.79 -12.27
CA SER A 44 -29.88 5.33 -13.30
C SER A 44 -30.19 6.81 -13.09
N GLN A 45 -30.14 7.28 -11.84
CA GLN A 45 -30.52 8.65 -11.47
C GLN A 45 -29.33 9.61 -11.47
N CYS A 46 -28.10 9.09 -11.31
CA CYS A 46 -26.89 9.90 -11.21
C CYS A 46 -25.73 9.24 -11.95
N ILE A 47 -25.07 10.02 -12.83
CA ILE A 47 -23.93 9.54 -13.60
C ILE A 47 -22.69 9.52 -12.71
N HIS A 48 -22.01 8.39 -12.69
CA HIS A 48 -20.84 8.19 -11.84
C HIS A 48 -19.55 8.55 -12.57
N MET A 49 -19.03 9.76 -12.32
CA MET A 49 -17.84 10.29 -12.98
C MET A 49 -16.54 9.96 -12.23
N ASP A 50 -15.95 8.79 -12.50
CA ASP A 50 -14.66 8.39 -11.94
C ASP A 50 -13.49 9.11 -12.65
N CYS A 51 -13.00 10.19 -12.04
CA CYS A 51 -11.89 10.99 -12.58
C CYS A 51 -10.61 10.18 -12.83
N LEU A 52 -10.38 9.07 -12.13
CA LEU A 52 -9.20 8.24 -12.35
C LEU A 52 -9.21 7.62 -13.75
N ARG A 53 -10.39 7.33 -14.32
CA ARG A 53 -10.51 6.82 -15.70
C ARG A 53 -10.02 7.84 -16.71
N TRP A 54 -10.39 9.10 -16.52
CA TRP A 54 -9.87 10.21 -17.34
C TRP A 54 -8.36 10.40 -17.11
N VAL A 55 -7.88 10.34 -15.87
CA VAL A 55 -6.44 10.46 -15.57
C VAL A 55 -5.64 9.40 -16.33
N LYS A 56 -6.08 8.15 -16.29
CA LYS A 56 -5.39 7.03 -16.98
C LYS A 56 -5.44 7.14 -18.49
N ARG A 57 -6.55 7.60 -19.07
CA ARG A 57 -6.78 7.56 -20.52
C ARG A 57 -6.38 8.84 -21.25
N ASP A 58 -6.74 10.00 -20.71
CA ASP A 58 -6.78 11.26 -21.45
C ASP A 58 -5.89 12.36 -20.84
N SER A 59 -5.32 12.16 -19.64
CA SER A 59 -4.52 13.22 -18.99
C SER A 59 -3.13 13.43 -19.59
N TYR A 60 -2.61 12.47 -20.35
CA TYR A 60 -1.21 12.41 -20.82
C TYR A 60 -0.16 12.42 -19.68
N LEU A 61 -0.56 12.11 -18.44
CA LEU A 61 0.39 11.95 -17.34
C LEU A 61 1.08 10.59 -17.42
N PRO A 62 2.37 10.51 -17.04
CA PRO A 62 3.07 9.23 -16.93
C PRO A 62 2.42 8.36 -15.85
N VAL A 63 2.50 7.04 -15.99
CA VAL A 63 1.83 6.07 -15.11
C VAL A 63 2.19 6.26 -13.64
N GLY A 64 3.45 6.61 -13.34
CA GLY A 64 3.91 6.91 -11.97
C GLY A 64 3.27 8.16 -11.34
N SER A 65 2.62 9.00 -12.14
CA SER A 65 1.96 10.24 -11.72
C SER A 65 0.43 10.17 -11.80
N HIS A 66 -0.14 8.98 -11.86
CA HIS A 66 -1.61 8.77 -11.88
C HIS A 66 -2.28 8.85 -10.51
N ASN A 67 -1.51 9.01 -9.43
CA ASN A 67 -2.07 9.30 -8.10
C ASN A 67 -2.62 10.73 -8.05
N LEU A 68 -3.57 10.99 -7.14
CA LEU A 68 -4.21 12.31 -7.06
C LEU A 68 -3.24 13.43 -6.82
N LYS A 69 -2.28 13.25 -5.91
CA LYS A 69 -1.34 14.30 -5.57
C LYS A 69 -0.58 14.78 -6.81
N ALA A 70 0.04 13.85 -7.53
CA ALA A 70 0.78 14.16 -8.74
C ALA A 70 -0.14 14.70 -9.85
N ALA A 71 -1.35 14.15 -9.99
CA ALA A 71 -2.33 14.64 -10.95
C ALA A 71 -2.80 16.07 -10.63
N ALA A 72 -3.11 16.37 -9.37
CA ALA A 72 -3.50 17.69 -8.88
C ALA A 72 -2.35 18.69 -9.03
N LYS A 73 -1.12 18.30 -8.68
CA LYS A 73 0.06 19.14 -8.89
C LYS A 73 0.28 19.48 -10.35
N ALA A 74 0.18 18.49 -11.24
CA ALA A 74 0.42 18.67 -12.67
C ALA A 74 -0.72 19.40 -13.40
N LYS A 75 -1.98 19.18 -13.01
CA LYS A 75 -3.16 19.75 -13.69
C LYS A 75 -3.74 20.98 -12.98
N LEU A 76 -3.86 20.95 -11.66
CA LEU A 76 -4.43 22.06 -10.88
C LEU A 76 -3.39 23.10 -10.45
N GLY A 77 -2.10 22.76 -10.46
CA GLY A 77 -1.00 23.70 -10.21
C GLY A 77 -0.78 24.06 -8.74
N TYR A 78 -1.22 23.21 -7.80
CA TYR A 78 -0.94 23.37 -6.36
C TYR A 78 -0.52 22.01 -5.75
N ASP A 79 0.19 22.04 -4.62
CA ASP A 79 0.57 20.83 -3.89
C ASP A 79 -0.50 20.54 -2.81
N PRO A 80 -1.30 19.45 -2.94
CA PRO A 80 -2.28 19.09 -1.91
C PRO A 80 -1.58 18.56 -0.67
N VAL A 81 -2.30 18.57 0.46
CA VAL A 81 -1.82 18.00 1.73
C VAL A 81 -1.49 16.53 1.54
N GLU A 82 -0.32 16.11 1.99
CA GLU A 82 0.14 14.72 1.90
C GLU A 82 0.24 14.10 3.29
N LEU A 83 -0.20 12.85 3.39
CA LEU A 83 -0.25 12.09 4.63
C LEU A 83 -0.01 10.61 4.29
N ASP A 84 0.83 9.93 5.08
CA ASP A 84 1.09 8.50 4.86
C ASP A 84 -0.14 7.67 5.25
N PRO A 85 -0.70 6.83 4.36
CA PRO A 85 -1.86 6.02 4.65
C PRO A 85 -1.75 5.16 5.92
N GLU A 86 -0.54 4.74 6.30
CA GLU A 86 -0.30 3.94 7.51
C GLU A 86 -0.54 4.75 8.80
N ASP A 87 -0.39 6.07 8.74
CA ASP A 87 -0.64 6.99 9.85
C ASP A 87 -2.12 7.36 10.00
N MET A 88 -2.96 7.19 8.97
CA MET A 88 -4.37 7.63 8.99
C MET A 88 -5.17 7.10 10.18
N CYS A 89 -5.01 5.80 10.51
CA CYS A 89 -5.75 5.18 11.62
C CYS A 89 -5.28 5.69 12.99
N ARG A 90 -3.98 5.99 13.11
CA ARG A 90 -3.37 6.58 14.30
C ARG A 90 -3.85 8.03 14.48
N MET A 91 -3.72 8.83 13.43
CA MET A 91 -4.13 10.24 13.38
C MET A 91 -5.64 10.44 13.59
N ALA A 92 -6.48 9.45 13.24
CA ALA A 92 -7.91 9.53 13.56
C ALA A 92 -8.19 9.66 15.06
N THR A 93 -7.30 9.15 15.92
CA THR A 93 -7.42 9.28 17.39
C THR A 93 -6.60 10.45 17.92
N GLU A 94 -5.38 10.65 17.40
CA GLU A 94 -4.41 11.61 17.94
C GLU A 94 -4.53 13.02 17.34
N GLU A 95 -4.76 13.12 16.03
CA GLU A 95 -4.74 14.38 15.27
C GLU A 95 -5.91 14.46 14.27
N PRO A 96 -7.17 14.42 14.76
CA PRO A 96 -8.33 14.35 13.88
C PRO A 96 -8.46 15.58 12.97
N GLN A 97 -7.99 16.75 13.41
CA GLN A 97 -8.02 17.99 12.63
C GLN A 97 -7.09 17.93 11.40
N THR A 98 -5.88 17.37 11.56
CA THR A 98 -4.94 17.16 10.46
C THR A 98 -5.51 16.16 9.45
N LEU A 99 -6.07 15.06 9.94
CA LEU A 99 -6.72 14.05 9.08
C LEU A 99 -7.94 14.63 8.34
N ALA A 100 -8.76 15.46 9.01
CA ALA A 100 -9.89 16.13 8.39
C ALA A 100 -9.43 17.11 7.30
N THR A 101 -8.35 17.87 7.55
CA THR A 101 -7.76 18.79 6.57
C THR A 101 -7.26 18.04 5.33
N TYR A 102 -6.60 16.89 5.52
CA TYR A 102 -6.22 15.99 4.44
C TYR A 102 -7.45 15.50 3.65
N SER A 103 -8.51 15.06 4.33
CA SER A 103 -9.74 14.61 3.68
C SER A 103 -10.42 15.71 2.86
N VAL A 104 -10.46 16.95 3.35
CA VAL A 104 -11.01 18.10 2.61
C VAL A 104 -10.12 18.45 1.41
N SER A 105 -8.80 18.40 1.57
CA SER A 105 -7.84 18.63 0.49
C SER A 105 -8.10 17.68 -0.69
N ASP A 106 -8.28 16.38 -0.43
CA ASP A 106 -8.58 15.39 -1.46
C ASP A 106 -9.95 15.61 -2.13
N ALA A 107 -10.96 16.00 -1.36
CA ALA A 107 -12.29 16.32 -1.89
C ALA A 107 -12.26 17.54 -2.82
N VAL A 108 -11.56 18.60 -2.41
CA VAL A 108 -11.39 19.83 -3.19
C VAL A 108 -10.59 19.56 -4.46
N ALA A 109 -9.49 18.80 -4.37
CA ALA A 109 -8.69 18.39 -5.51
C ALA A 109 -9.55 17.61 -6.53
N THR A 110 -10.32 16.64 -6.06
CA THR A 110 -11.19 15.80 -6.89
C THR A 110 -12.29 16.63 -7.57
N TYR A 111 -12.96 17.51 -6.83
CA TYR A 111 -14.01 18.37 -7.36
C TYR A 111 -13.50 19.32 -8.45
N TYR A 112 -12.37 20.00 -8.22
CA TYR A 112 -11.83 20.92 -9.22
C TYR A 112 -11.19 20.20 -10.40
N MET A 113 -10.60 19.01 -10.20
CA MET A 113 -10.17 18.14 -11.29
C MET A 113 -11.35 17.78 -12.20
N TYR A 114 -12.47 17.37 -11.59
CA TYR A 114 -13.71 17.08 -12.29
C TYR A 114 -14.21 18.30 -13.06
N MET A 115 -14.47 19.42 -12.37
CA MET A 115 -15.12 20.59 -12.98
C MET A 115 -14.27 21.28 -14.05
N LYS A 116 -12.95 21.34 -13.88
CA LYS A 116 -12.07 22.04 -14.83
C LYS A 116 -11.69 21.19 -16.04
N TYR A 117 -11.49 19.89 -15.85
CA TYR A 117 -10.95 19.01 -16.90
C TYR A 117 -11.95 17.96 -17.36
N VAL A 118 -12.49 17.15 -16.44
CA VAL A 118 -13.28 15.96 -16.83
C VAL A 118 -14.67 16.34 -17.34
N HIS A 119 -15.37 17.24 -16.65
CA HIS A 119 -16.74 17.63 -16.98
C HIS A 119 -16.86 18.22 -18.41
N PRO A 120 -16.19 19.33 -18.76
CA PRO A 120 -16.33 19.89 -20.10
C PRO A 120 -15.85 18.92 -21.19
N PHE A 121 -14.80 18.14 -20.92
CA PHE A 121 -14.24 17.18 -21.87
C PHE A 121 -15.19 16.01 -22.17
N ILE A 122 -15.73 15.34 -21.15
CA ILE A 122 -16.60 14.18 -21.33
C ILE A 122 -17.94 14.59 -21.96
N PHE A 123 -18.55 15.68 -21.49
CA PHE A 123 -19.80 16.15 -22.08
C PHE A 123 -19.62 16.66 -23.50
N ALA A 124 -18.48 17.30 -23.82
CA ALA A 124 -18.14 17.63 -25.21
C ALA A 124 -18.07 16.39 -26.10
N LEU A 125 -17.44 15.31 -25.63
CA LEU A 125 -17.38 14.04 -26.36
C LEU A 125 -18.77 13.43 -26.58
N CYS A 126 -19.67 13.54 -25.59
CA CYS A 126 -21.05 13.05 -25.70
C CYS A 126 -21.89 13.80 -26.74
N THR A 127 -21.50 15.01 -27.14
CA THR A 127 -22.21 15.72 -28.23
C THR A 127 -22.00 15.08 -29.59
N ILE A 128 -20.98 14.22 -29.73
CA ILE A 128 -20.59 13.60 -31.01
C ILE A 128 -20.71 12.07 -30.96
N ILE A 129 -20.44 11.48 -29.80
CA ILE A 129 -20.47 10.02 -29.63
C ILE A 129 -21.85 9.63 -29.09
N PRO A 130 -22.54 8.67 -29.71
CA PRO A 130 -23.88 8.23 -29.29
C PRO A 130 -23.81 7.29 -28.08
N MET A 131 -23.25 7.76 -26.96
CA MET A 131 -23.05 6.99 -25.73
C MET A 131 -23.30 7.87 -24.51
N GLU A 132 -23.70 7.24 -23.41
CA GLU A 132 -23.87 7.93 -22.14
C GLU A 132 -22.51 8.43 -21.59
N PRO A 133 -22.49 9.53 -20.83
CA PRO A 133 -21.22 10.08 -20.32
C PRO A 133 -20.42 9.09 -19.44
N ASP A 134 -21.11 8.19 -18.75
CA ASP A 134 -20.50 7.11 -17.96
C ASP A 134 -19.67 6.16 -18.84
N GLU A 135 -20.21 5.79 -20.01
CA GLU A 135 -19.55 4.93 -20.98
C GLU A 135 -18.46 5.68 -21.74
N VAL A 136 -18.70 6.94 -22.12
CA VAL A 136 -17.71 7.79 -22.77
C VAL A 136 -16.47 7.97 -21.89
N LEU A 137 -16.62 8.00 -20.57
CA LEU A 137 -15.49 8.06 -19.62
C LEU A 137 -14.76 6.73 -19.46
N ARG A 138 -15.48 5.60 -19.48
CA ARG A 138 -14.92 4.28 -19.12
C ARG A 138 -14.42 3.46 -20.30
N LYS A 139 -15.10 3.51 -21.44
CA LYS A 139 -14.74 2.70 -22.61
C LYS A 139 -13.42 3.20 -23.20
N GLY A 140 -12.62 2.30 -23.77
CA GLY A 140 -11.39 2.69 -24.45
C GLY A 140 -11.68 3.59 -25.65
N SER A 141 -10.76 4.51 -25.99
CA SER A 141 -10.93 5.47 -27.09
C SER A 141 -11.18 4.81 -28.45
N GLY A 142 -10.66 3.60 -28.69
CA GLY A 142 -10.99 2.81 -29.87
C GLY A 142 -12.47 2.39 -29.98
N THR A 143 -13.16 2.22 -28.84
CA THR A 143 -14.63 1.94 -28.85
C THR A 143 -15.42 3.20 -29.18
N LEU A 144 -14.95 4.35 -28.68
CA LEU A 144 -15.53 5.65 -29.01
C LEU A 144 -15.39 5.93 -30.52
N CYS A 145 -14.22 5.63 -31.08
CA CYS A 145 -13.96 5.69 -32.51
C CYS A 145 -14.87 4.73 -33.31
N GLU A 146 -15.06 3.50 -32.86
CA GLU A 146 -15.97 2.53 -33.49
C GLU A 146 -17.41 3.06 -33.56
N ALA A 147 -17.94 3.56 -32.45
CA ALA A 147 -19.31 4.08 -32.38
C ALA A 147 -19.52 5.29 -33.30
N LEU A 148 -18.53 6.18 -33.34
CA LEU A 148 -18.51 7.29 -34.27
C LEU A 148 -18.53 6.83 -35.73
N LEU A 149 -17.66 5.89 -36.09
CA LEU A 149 -17.60 5.34 -37.45
C LEU A 149 -18.90 4.63 -37.83
N MET A 150 -19.58 3.98 -36.88
CA MET A 150 -20.91 3.40 -37.08
C MET A 150 -21.96 4.47 -37.41
N VAL A 151 -21.95 5.62 -36.72
CA VAL A 151 -22.86 6.74 -37.05
C VAL A 151 -22.59 7.26 -38.46
N GLN A 152 -21.32 7.43 -38.82
CA GLN A 152 -20.97 7.95 -40.15
C GLN A 152 -21.29 6.94 -41.26
N ALA A 153 -21.02 5.66 -41.03
CA ALA A 153 -21.41 4.59 -41.95
C ALA A 153 -22.94 4.50 -42.08
N PHE A 154 -23.71 4.67 -41.00
CA PHE A 154 -25.16 4.71 -41.05
C PHE A 154 -25.67 5.85 -41.94
N HIS A 155 -25.17 7.07 -41.74
CA HIS A 155 -25.52 8.23 -42.57
C HIS A 155 -25.09 8.07 -44.03
N ALA A 156 -23.98 7.36 -44.29
CA ALA A 156 -23.53 7.03 -45.63
C ALA A 156 -24.23 5.80 -46.24
N ASN A 157 -25.19 5.19 -45.53
CA ASN A 157 -25.91 3.98 -45.92
C ASN A 157 -24.98 2.77 -46.21
N ILE A 158 -23.96 2.58 -45.36
CA ILE A 158 -22.96 1.52 -45.45
C ILE A 158 -23.23 0.48 -44.36
N VAL A 159 -23.33 -0.78 -44.75
CA VAL A 159 -23.51 -1.90 -43.82
C VAL A 159 -22.25 -2.10 -42.99
N PHE A 160 -22.40 -2.26 -41.67
CA PHE A 160 -21.27 -2.46 -40.78
C PHE A 160 -20.76 -3.90 -40.86
N PRO A 161 -19.43 -4.13 -40.99
CA PRO A 161 -18.88 -5.46 -40.87
C PRO A 161 -19.10 -6.06 -39.48
N ASN A 162 -19.07 -7.39 -39.40
CA ASN A 162 -18.98 -8.09 -38.12
C ASN A 162 -17.66 -7.75 -37.42
N LYS A 163 -17.61 -7.98 -36.11
CA LYS A 163 -16.37 -7.76 -35.34
C LYS A 163 -15.33 -8.79 -35.78
N GLN A 164 -14.08 -8.34 -35.90
CA GLN A 164 -12.96 -9.23 -36.22
C GLN A 164 -12.83 -10.33 -35.17
N GLU A 165 -12.90 -11.58 -35.62
CA GLU A 165 -12.63 -12.75 -34.77
C GLU A 165 -11.12 -13.05 -34.76
N GLN A 166 -10.62 -13.47 -33.61
CA GLN A 166 -9.20 -13.84 -33.48
C GLN A 166 -9.01 -15.25 -34.02
N GLU A 167 -8.12 -15.41 -34.99
CA GLU A 167 -7.67 -16.71 -35.46
C GLU A 167 -6.64 -17.27 -34.47
N PHE A 168 -6.94 -18.43 -33.87
CA PHE A 168 -6.06 -19.09 -32.91
C PHE A 168 -5.07 -20.00 -33.63
N ASN A 169 -3.81 -19.98 -33.20
CA ASN A 169 -2.74 -20.87 -33.68
C ASN A 169 -2.56 -20.87 -35.21
N LYS A 170 -2.72 -19.69 -35.82
CA LYS A 170 -2.44 -19.45 -37.23
C LYS A 170 -1.05 -19.99 -37.60
N LEU A 171 -0.97 -20.72 -38.71
CA LEU A 171 0.30 -21.22 -39.24
C LEU A 171 0.87 -20.22 -40.24
N THR A 172 2.18 -20.04 -40.25
CA THR A 172 2.88 -19.36 -41.35
C THR A 172 2.85 -20.24 -42.60
N GLU A 173 3.12 -19.66 -43.78
CA GLU A 173 3.25 -20.42 -45.04
C GLU A 173 4.30 -21.54 -44.93
N ASP A 174 5.37 -21.29 -44.18
CA ASP A 174 6.44 -22.25 -43.88
C ASP A 174 6.05 -23.33 -42.83
N GLY A 175 4.82 -23.28 -42.29
CA GLY A 175 4.28 -24.31 -41.39
C GLY A 175 4.64 -24.15 -39.91
N HIS A 176 5.01 -22.94 -39.46
CA HIS A 176 5.28 -22.64 -38.05
C HIS A 176 4.08 -22.01 -37.37
N VAL A 177 3.85 -22.32 -36.09
CA VAL A 177 2.76 -21.69 -35.31
C VAL A 177 3.13 -20.25 -35.00
N LEU A 178 2.30 -19.32 -35.47
CA LEU A 178 2.45 -17.91 -35.23
C LEU A 178 1.92 -17.57 -33.82
N ASP A 179 2.81 -17.05 -32.98
CA ASP A 179 2.44 -16.66 -31.62
C ASP A 179 1.82 -15.26 -31.60
N SER A 180 2.46 -14.32 -32.29
CA SER A 180 1.95 -12.98 -32.53
C SER A 180 2.32 -12.46 -33.93
N GLU A 181 1.43 -11.66 -34.53
CA GLU A 181 1.68 -10.93 -35.77
C GLU A 181 1.35 -9.46 -35.54
N THR A 182 2.21 -8.59 -36.06
CA THR A 182 2.11 -7.15 -35.98
C THR A 182 2.85 -6.52 -37.16
N TYR A 183 2.89 -5.21 -37.24
CA TYR A 183 3.79 -4.45 -38.11
C TYR A 183 4.94 -3.83 -37.30
N VAL A 184 5.97 -3.34 -37.99
CA VAL A 184 7.03 -2.52 -37.38
C VAL A 184 6.45 -1.14 -37.02
N GLY A 185 6.50 -0.80 -35.73
CA GLY A 185 5.87 0.41 -35.17
C GLY A 185 6.64 1.71 -35.44
N GLY A 186 6.40 2.72 -34.60
CA GLY A 186 7.11 4.01 -34.67
C GLY A 186 8.62 3.85 -34.52
N HIS A 187 9.37 4.69 -35.24
CA HIS A 187 10.82 4.75 -35.17
C HIS A 187 11.24 5.68 -34.04
N VAL A 188 12.13 5.21 -33.16
CA VAL A 188 12.62 5.98 -32.02
C VAL A 188 14.13 5.81 -31.94
N GLU A 189 14.85 6.93 -31.91
CA GLU A 189 16.32 6.95 -31.86
C GLU A 189 16.83 8.05 -30.92
N ALA A 190 17.72 7.67 -30.00
CA ALA A 190 18.53 8.61 -29.25
C ALA A 190 19.89 8.75 -29.96
N LEU A 191 20.05 9.82 -30.74
CA LEU A 191 21.21 10.03 -31.63
C LEU A 191 22.38 10.64 -30.87
N GLU A 192 22.12 11.68 -30.08
CA GLU A 192 23.11 12.33 -29.23
C GLU A 192 22.57 12.57 -27.82
N SER A 193 23.38 12.26 -26.81
CA SER A 193 23.09 12.56 -25.41
C SER A 193 24.07 13.60 -24.89
N GLY A 194 23.57 14.61 -24.19
CA GLY A 194 24.40 15.67 -23.63
C GLY A 194 23.59 16.87 -23.15
N VAL A 195 24.29 17.87 -22.61
CA VAL A 195 23.69 19.16 -22.24
C VAL A 195 23.83 20.11 -23.41
N PHE A 196 22.72 20.41 -24.07
CA PHE A 196 22.63 21.40 -25.13
C PHE A 196 21.88 22.61 -24.58
N ARG A 197 22.50 23.79 -24.62
CA ARG A 197 21.90 25.04 -24.16
C ARG A 197 22.23 26.16 -25.12
N SER A 198 21.32 27.12 -25.25
CA SER A 198 21.49 28.29 -26.12
C SER A 198 22.64 29.22 -25.72
N ASP A 199 23.22 29.05 -24.54
CA ASP A 199 24.37 29.81 -24.04
C ASP A 199 25.69 29.02 -24.02
N ILE A 200 25.67 27.75 -24.45
CA ILE A 200 26.87 26.89 -24.51
C ILE A 200 27.24 26.64 -25.98
N PRO A 201 28.41 27.10 -26.45
CA PRO A 201 28.84 26.88 -27.83
C PRO A 201 28.92 25.39 -28.18
N CYS A 202 28.32 25.03 -29.31
CA CYS A 202 28.36 23.70 -29.89
C CYS A 202 29.19 23.71 -31.17
N ARG A 203 29.94 22.63 -31.41
CA ARG A 203 30.63 22.43 -32.68
C ARG A 203 29.65 21.89 -33.71
N PHE A 204 29.55 22.55 -34.86
CA PHE A 204 28.77 22.13 -36.01
C PHE A 204 29.70 21.70 -37.15
N LYS A 205 29.37 20.58 -37.78
CA LYS A 205 30.01 20.09 -39.00
C LYS A 205 28.90 19.84 -40.02
N MET A 206 28.68 20.82 -40.89
CA MET A 206 27.58 20.79 -41.84
C MET A 206 28.07 20.40 -43.23
N ASN A 207 27.16 19.92 -44.09
CA ASN A 207 27.45 19.51 -45.46
C ASN A 207 27.13 20.64 -46.46
N PRO A 208 28.11 21.24 -47.15
CA PRO A 208 27.87 22.29 -48.14
C PRO A 208 26.87 21.91 -49.24
N ALA A 209 26.86 20.65 -49.67
CA ALA A 209 25.95 20.16 -50.72
C ALA A 209 24.47 20.26 -50.30
N ALA A 210 24.18 20.10 -49.00
CA ALA A 210 22.83 20.27 -48.47
C ALA A 210 22.38 21.73 -48.57
N PHE A 211 23.27 22.69 -48.29
CA PHE A 211 22.96 24.11 -48.43
C PHE A 211 22.75 24.53 -49.88
N ASP A 212 23.50 23.96 -50.83
CA ASP A 212 23.26 24.18 -52.26
C ASP A 212 21.87 23.73 -52.69
N PHE A 213 21.45 22.56 -52.21
CA PHE A 213 20.11 22.04 -52.42
C PHE A 213 19.02 22.95 -51.82
N LEU A 214 19.24 23.49 -50.61
CA LEU A 214 18.32 24.43 -49.97
C LEU A 214 18.25 25.77 -50.70
N LEU A 215 19.40 26.33 -51.10
CA LEU A 215 19.52 27.60 -51.80
C LEU A 215 18.70 27.61 -53.10
N GLN A 216 18.75 26.52 -53.87
CA GLN A 216 17.98 26.37 -55.12
C GLN A 216 16.46 26.33 -54.89
N ARG A 217 16.01 26.01 -53.67
CA ARG A 217 14.59 25.79 -53.35
C ARG A 217 13.97 26.88 -52.50
N VAL A 218 14.74 27.83 -51.94
CA VAL A 218 14.26 28.91 -51.05
C VAL A 218 12.96 29.55 -51.58
N GLU A 219 12.93 30.00 -52.83
CA GLU A 219 11.76 30.67 -53.40
C GLU A 219 10.54 29.75 -53.49
N LYS A 220 10.75 28.48 -53.88
CA LYS A 220 9.68 27.48 -53.96
C LYS A 220 9.13 27.16 -52.56
N THR A 221 10.02 27.00 -51.58
CA THR A 221 9.70 26.78 -50.18
C THR A 221 8.88 27.93 -49.60
N MET A 222 9.33 29.17 -49.81
CA MET A 222 8.63 30.35 -49.30
C MET A 222 7.29 30.58 -50.00
N ARG A 223 7.21 30.36 -51.31
CA ARG A 223 5.93 30.43 -52.04
C ARG A 223 4.93 29.39 -51.50
N HIS A 224 5.37 28.15 -51.29
CA HIS A 224 4.55 27.11 -50.69
C HIS A 224 4.04 27.50 -49.29
N ALA A 225 4.91 28.00 -48.41
CA ALA A 225 4.51 28.45 -47.08
C ALA A 225 3.50 29.62 -47.12
N ILE A 226 3.64 30.55 -48.07
CA ILE A 226 2.75 31.71 -48.20
C ILE A 226 1.39 31.30 -48.80
N GLU A 227 1.40 30.58 -49.92
CA GLU A 227 0.19 30.27 -50.68
C GLU A 227 -0.56 29.05 -50.15
N GLU A 228 0.13 27.94 -49.86
CA GLU A 228 -0.50 26.68 -49.45
C GLU A 228 -0.73 26.62 -47.93
N GLU A 229 0.24 27.02 -47.10
CA GLU A 229 0.09 26.95 -45.64
C GLU A 229 -0.69 28.16 -45.08
N GLU A 230 -0.28 29.37 -45.46
CA GLU A 230 -0.86 30.60 -44.93
C GLU A 230 -2.07 31.11 -45.73
N ASN A 231 -2.37 30.51 -46.88
CA ASN A 231 -3.50 30.86 -47.75
C ASN A 231 -3.51 32.35 -48.15
N VAL A 232 -2.34 32.92 -48.40
CA VAL A 232 -2.17 34.29 -48.90
C VAL A 232 -1.71 34.22 -50.36
N PRO A 233 -2.45 34.81 -51.32
CA PRO A 233 -1.99 34.88 -52.70
C PRO A 233 -0.66 35.64 -52.80
N ILE A 234 0.30 35.12 -53.58
CA ILE A 234 1.63 35.73 -53.69
C ILE A 234 1.58 37.17 -54.21
N ASP A 235 0.59 37.50 -55.05
CA ASP A 235 0.37 38.84 -55.61
C ASP A 235 0.11 39.90 -54.54
N GLN A 236 -0.32 39.48 -53.35
CA GLN A 236 -0.62 40.37 -52.22
C GLN A 236 0.58 40.57 -51.30
N VAL A 237 1.74 39.97 -51.59
CA VAL A 237 2.95 40.05 -50.76
C VAL A 237 3.91 41.11 -51.30
N THR A 238 4.34 42.03 -50.43
CA THR A 238 5.14 43.19 -50.86
C THR A 238 6.64 43.00 -50.69
N ASN A 239 7.10 42.10 -49.82
CA ASN A 239 8.52 41.92 -49.47
C ASN A 239 9.05 40.50 -49.74
N PHE A 240 8.47 39.79 -50.71
CA PHE A 240 8.84 38.40 -51.00
C PHE A 240 10.33 38.24 -51.38
N GLN A 241 10.80 39.05 -52.33
CA GLN A 241 12.18 38.94 -52.82
C GLN A 241 13.21 39.30 -51.75
N GLU A 242 12.96 40.37 -50.98
CA GLU A 242 13.81 40.80 -49.87
C GLU A 242 14.04 39.67 -48.85
N VAL A 243 12.96 38.98 -48.47
CA VAL A 243 13.03 37.86 -47.51
C VAL A 243 13.75 36.65 -48.10
N CYS A 244 13.49 36.31 -49.37
CA CYS A 244 14.19 35.22 -50.05
C CYS A 244 15.70 35.49 -50.15
N ASP A 245 16.11 36.72 -50.44
CA ASP A 245 17.52 37.10 -50.54
C ASP A 245 18.20 37.11 -49.17
N GLU A 246 17.50 37.55 -48.10
CA GLU A 246 18.01 37.45 -46.73
C GLU A 246 18.26 36.00 -46.30
N ILE A 247 17.32 35.09 -46.62
CA ILE A 247 17.47 33.66 -46.36
C ILE A 247 18.67 33.10 -47.13
N LYS A 248 18.77 33.41 -48.44
CA LYS A 248 19.89 32.97 -49.28
C LYS A 248 21.22 33.43 -48.71
N ASN A 249 21.34 34.69 -48.29
CA ASN A 249 22.57 35.23 -47.71
C ASN A 249 23.00 34.48 -46.44
N LYS A 250 22.06 34.19 -45.53
CA LYS A 250 22.34 33.42 -44.31
C LYS A 250 22.76 31.97 -44.63
N LEU A 251 22.12 31.33 -45.59
CA LEU A 251 22.48 29.96 -46.03
C LEU A 251 23.86 29.93 -46.73
N THR A 252 24.18 30.93 -47.56
CA THR A 252 25.51 31.05 -48.20
C THR A 252 26.61 31.20 -47.15
N SER A 253 26.40 32.01 -46.10
CA SER A 253 27.37 32.13 -45.00
C SER A 253 27.64 30.80 -44.29
N LEU A 254 26.61 29.97 -44.11
CA LEU A 254 26.75 28.64 -43.51
C LEU A 254 27.41 27.64 -44.45
N LYS A 255 27.18 27.77 -45.77
CA LYS A 255 27.83 26.97 -46.80
C LYS A 255 29.33 27.25 -46.89
N ASP A 256 29.73 28.52 -46.89
CA ASP A 256 31.12 28.95 -47.06
C ASP A 256 31.99 28.57 -45.86
N VAL A 257 31.40 28.56 -44.65
CA VAL A 257 32.05 28.15 -43.41
C VAL A 257 31.27 27.00 -42.76
N PRO A 258 31.37 25.76 -43.27
CA PRO A 258 30.53 24.64 -42.81
C PRO A 258 30.95 24.05 -41.45
N ASN A 259 32.19 24.32 -41.02
CA ASN A 259 32.71 23.92 -39.71
C ASN A 259 32.74 25.15 -38.79
N ARG A 260 31.84 25.21 -37.80
CA ARG A 260 31.69 26.38 -36.92
C ARG A 260 31.57 25.97 -35.47
N ILE A 261 31.92 26.90 -34.58
CA ILE A 261 31.62 26.80 -33.16
C ILE A 261 30.81 28.03 -32.81
N GLU A 262 29.54 27.83 -32.49
CA GLU A 262 28.64 28.90 -32.06
C GLU A 262 27.56 28.32 -31.13
N CYS A 263 26.84 29.19 -30.44
CA CYS A 263 25.71 28.76 -29.62
C CYS A 263 24.62 28.10 -30.49
N PRO A 264 23.97 27.02 -30.02
CA PRO A 264 22.90 26.36 -30.75
C PRO A 264 21.54 27.03 -30.57
N LEU A 265 20.70 26.93 -31.59
CA LEU A 265 19.24 27.05 -31.47
C LEU A 265 18.65 25.66 -31.26
N ILE A 266 17.90 25.48 -30.19
CA ILE A 266 17.27 24.20 -29.84
C ILE A 266 15.85 24.18 -30.42
N TYR A 267 15.60 23.26 -31.35
CA TYR A 267 14.30 23.09 -32.00
C TYR A 267 13.69 21.74 -31.68
N HIS A 268 12.37 21.75 -31.57
CA HIS A 268 11.54 20.56 -31.64
C HIS A 268 10.65 20.69 -32.87
N LEU A 269 10.87 19.81 -33.85
CA LEU A 269 10.19 19.80 -35.12
C LEU A 269 9.20 18.64 -35.09
N ASP A 270 7.90 18.95 -35.02
CA ASP A 270 6.81 17.97 -34.86
C ASP A 270 5.84 18.04 -36.05
N VAL A 271 5.54 16.89 -36.66
CA VAL A 271 4.54 16.79 -37.72
C VAL A 271 3.14 16.74 -37.11
N GLY A 272 2.49 17.90 -37.06
CA GLY A 272 1.16 18.05 -36.48
C GLY A 272 0.14 17.05 -37.03
N ALA A 273 -0.32 16.13 -36.18
CA ALA A 273 -1.26 15.07 -36.54
C ALA A 273 -0.78 14.19 -37.73
N MET A 274 0.48 13.73 -37.65
CA MET A 274 1.16 12.92 -38.66
C MET A 274 0.31 11.78 -39.22
N TYR A 275 -0.10 10.82 -38.39
CA TYR A 275 -0.84 9.63 -38.84
C TYR A 275 -2.18 9.95 -39.48
N PRO A 276 -3.05 10.81 -38.91
CA PRO A 276 -4.25 11.29 -39.59
C PRO A 276 -3.95 11.92 -40.95
N ASN A 277 -2.91 12.74 -41.07
CA ASN A 277 -2.57 13.35 -42.36
C ASN A 277 -2.05 12.33 -43.38
N ILE A 278 -1.28 11.32 -42.95
CA ILE A 278 -0.87 10.19 -43.82
C ILE A 278 -2.10 9.41 -44.33
N ILE A 279 -3.07 9.16 -43.44
CA ILE A 279 -4.35 8.51 -43.76
C ILE A 279 -5.09 9.32 -44.83
N LEU A 280 -5.21 10.64 -44.66
CA LEU A 280 -5.92 11.52 -45.58
C LEU A 280 -5.22 11.62 -46.95
N THR A 281 -3.90 11.83 -46.96
CA THR A 281 -3.09 11.99 -48.18
C THR A 281 -3.09 10.75 -49.06
N ASN A 282 -3.02 9.56 -48.44
CA ASN A 282 -2.98 8.29 -49.17
C ASN A 282 -4.36 7.61 -49.27
N ARG A 283 -5.41 8.26 -48.75
CA ARG A 283 -6.79 7.77 -48.71
C ARG A 283 -6.90 6.37 -48.09
N LEU A 284 -6.19 6.17 -46.98
CA LEU A 284 -6.10 4.88 -46.31
C LEU A 284 -7.37 4.62 -45.49
N GLN A 285 -7.99 3.47 -45.73
CA GLN A 285 -9.12 2.99 -44.95
C GLN A 285 -9.21 1.46 -45.08
N PRO A 286 -9.72 0.74 -44.07
CA PRO A 286 -9.66 -0.72 -44.07
C PRO A 286 -10.38 -1.36 -45.25
N SER A 287 -11.52 -0.81 -45.68
CA SER A 287 -12.28 -1.30 -46.84
C SER A 287 -11.59 -1.06 -48.19
N ALA A 288 -10.64 -0.11 -48.26
CA ALA A 288 -9.91 0.18 -49.50
C ALA A 288 -8.71 -0.76 -49.71
N ILE A 289 -8.34 -1.56 -48.71
CA ILE A 289 -7.28 -2.54 -48.82
C ILE A 289 -7.81 -3.74 -49.59
N VAL A 290 -7.37 -3.91 -50.85
CA VAL A 290 -7.88 -4.95 -51.75
C VAL A 290 -6.78 -5.93 -52.14
N ASN A 291 -7.13 -7.21 -52.16
CA ASN A 291 -6.29 -8.25 -52.75
C ASN A 291 -6.48 -8.31 -54.28
N GLU A 292 -5.58 -9.02 -54.96
CA GLU A 292 -5.60 -9.10 -56.43
C GLU A 292 -6.91 -9.69 -56.97
N ALA A 293 -7.48 -10.68 -56.29
CA ALA A 293 -8.76 -11.29 -56.69
C ALA A 293 -9.93 -10.29 -56.63
N THR A 294 -10.03 -9.50 -55.56
CA THR A 294 -11.07 -8.48 -55.39
C THR A 294 -10.90 -7.35 -56.40
N CYS A 295 -9.67 -6.94 -56.66
CA CYS A 295 -9.39 -5.92 -57.68
C CYS A 295 -9.70 -6.45 -59.10
N ALA A 296 -9.38 -7.71 -59.37
CA ALA A 296 -9.69 -8.36 -60.65
C ALA A 296 -11.20 -8.45 -60.93
N ALA A 297 -12.00 -8.71 -59.88
CA ALA A 297 -13.46 -8.77 -59.96
C ALA A 297 -14.14 -7.38 -60.06
N CYS A 298 -13.39 -6.28 -59.95
CA CYS A 298 -13.95 -4.94 -59.97
C CYS A 298 -14.26 -4.48 -61.41
N ASP A 299 -15.48 -3.98 -61.65
CA ASP A 299 -15.92 -3.44 -62.95
C ASP A 299 -15.03 -2.31 -63.50
N PHE A 300 -14.27 -1.67 -62.61
CA PHE A 300 -13.37 -0.58 -62.92
C PHE A 300 -11.93 -1.01 -63.22
N ASN A 301 -11.62 -2.30 -63.12
CA ASN A 301 -10.32 -2.84 -63.49
C ASN A 301 -10.19 -2.96 -65.02
N LYS A 302 -10.10 -1.80 -65.69
CA LYS A 302 -9.93 -1.66 -67.14
C LYS A 302 -8.49 -1.22 -67.47
N PRO A 303 -7.99 -1.53 -68.69
CA PRO A 303 -6.69 -1.00 -69.14
C PRO A 303 -6.65 0.53 -69.00
N GLY A 304 -5.66 1.08 -68.28
CA GLY A 304 -5.55 2.51 -67.98
C GLY A 304 -6.20 2.97 -66.67
N ALA A 305 -6.65 2.06 -65.80
CA ALA A 305 -7.20 2.41 -64.49
C ALA A 305 -6.13 2.97 -63.53
N ASN A 306 -6.20 4.27 -63.22
CA ASN A 306 -5.29 4.95 -62.28
C ASN A 306 -5.76 4.91 -60.81
N CYS A 307 -6.63 3.96 -60.45
CA CYS A 307 -7.21 3.88 -59.12
C CYS A 307 -6.44 2.98 -58.13
N GLN A 308 -5.45 2.23 -58.60
CA GLN A 308 -4.65 1.33 -57.77
C GLN A 308 -3.42 2.06 -57.24
N ARG A 309 -3.40 2.38 -55.93
CA ARG A 309 -2.20 2.91 -55.28
C ARG A 309 -1.50 1.75 -54.55
N ARG A 310 -0.25 1.44 -54.89
CA ARG A 310 0.52 0.40 -54.21
C ARG A 310 1.42 1.04 -53.16
N MET A 311 1.40 0.52 -51.94
CA MET A 311 2.24 1.02 -50.84
C MET A 311 2.88 -0.13 -50.09
N THR A 312 4.13 0.08 -49.68
CA THR A 312 4.92 -0.88 -48.91
C THR A 312 4.70 -0.70 -47.41
N TRP A 313 4.85 -1.79 -46.68
CA TRP A 313 4.85 -1.81 -45.21
C TRP A 313 5.66 -3.01 -44.71
N GLN A 314 6.06 -2.96 -43.44
CA GLN A 314 6.84 -4.04 -42.83
C GLN A 314 5.99 -4.86 -41.87
N TRP A 315 5.75 -6.12 -42.23
CA TRP A 315 5.16 -7.12 -41.36
C TRP A 315 6.21 -7.68 -40.40
N ARG A 316 5.82 -7.93 -39.16
CA ARG A 316 6.64 -8.54 -38.12
C ARG A 316 5.85 -9.67 -37.46
N GLY A 317 6.32 -10.90 -37.65
CA GLY A 317 5.77 -12.08 -36.99
C GLY A 317 6.73 -12.66 -35.97
N GLU A 318 6.19 -13.12 -34.86
CA GLU A 318 6.89 -13.96 -33.88
C GLU A 318 6.26 -15.35 -33.91
N PHE A 319 7.01 -16.34 -34.37
CA PHE A 319 6.53 -17.71 -34.49
C PHE A 319 7.40 -18.68 -33.67
N MET A 320 6.81 -19.81 -33.30
CA MET A 320 7.50 -20.85 -32.57
C MET A 320 8.38 -21.68 -33.54
N PRO A 321 9.63 -22.01 -33.19
CA PRO A 321 10.54 -22.75 -34.07
C PRO A 321 10.06 -24.13 -34.52
N ALA A 322 9.15 -24.75 -33.76
CA ALA A 322 8.62 -26.07 -34.06
C ALA A 322 7.96 -26.12 -35.44
N SER A 323 8.26 -27.18 -36.17
CA SER A 323 7.66 -27.48 -37.47
C SER A 323 6.22 -27.98 -37.33
N ARG A 324 5.48 -27.96 -38.44
CA ARG A 324 4.09 -28.44 -38.50
C ARG A 324 3.91 -29.86 -37.96
N SER A 325 4.85 -30.76 -38.26
CA SER A 325 4.78 -32.16 -37.81
C SER A 325 4.96 -32.31 -36.30
N GLU A 326 5.83 -31.50 -35.69
CA GLU A 326 6.04 -31.47 -34.24
C GLU A 326 4.86 -30.84 -33.53
N TYR A 327 4.26 -29.79 -34.11
CA TYR A 327 3.03 -29.21 -33.60
C TYR A 327 1.88 -30.22 -33.61
N HIS A 328 1.65 -30.93 -34.73
CA HIS A 328 0.63 -31.97 -34.80
C HIS A 328 0.86 -33.10 -33.79
N ARG A 329 2.13 -33.50 -33.56
CA ARG A 329 2.47 -34.49 -32.52
C ARG A 329 2.08 -33.99 -31.12
N ILE A 330 2.25 -32.71 -30.84
CA ILE A 330 1.85 -32.10 -29.58
C ILE A 330 0.32 -32.05 -29.45
N GLN A 331 -0.41 -31.79 -30.52
CA GLN A 331 -1.88 -31.87 -30.52
C GLN A 331 -2.36 -33.28 -30.19
N GLN A 332 -1.79 -34.31 -30.83
CA GLN A 332 -2.11 -35.72 -30.53
C GLN A 332 -1.81 -36.10 -29.07
N GLN A 333 -0.72 -35.59 -28.50
CA GLN A 333 -0.43 -35.79 -27.07
C GLN A 333 -1.52 -35.16 -26.19
N LEU A 334 -1.91 -33.91 -26.49
CA LEU A 334 -2.94 -33.20 -25.72
C LEU A 334 -4.32 -33.85 -25.85
N GLU A 335 -4.65 -34.42 -27.01
CA GLU A 335 -5.91 -35.17 -27.22
C GLU A 335 -6.04 -36.38 -26.30
N SER A 336 -4.92 -37.01 -25.92
CA SER A 336 -4.90 -38.15 -24.99
C SER A 336 -4.95 -37.75 -23.50
N GLU A 337 -4.77 -36.48 -23.19
CA GLU A 337 -4.73 -35.96 -21.81
C GLU A 337 -6.12 -35.57 -21.30
N LYS A 338 -6.27 -35.51 -19.96
CA LYS A 338 -7.47 -34.99 -19.30
C LYS A 338 -7.19 -33.62 -18.68
N PHE A 339 -8.17 -32.72 -18.79
CA PHE A 339 -8.04 -31.33 -18.39
C PHE A 339 -8.97 -31.00 -17.21
N PRO A 340 -8.64 -29.95 -16.43
CA PRO A 340 -9.47 -29.55 -15.30
C PRO A 340 -10.94 -29.26 -15.68
N PRO A 341 -11.88 -29.54 -14.77
CA PRO A 341 -13.28 -29.23 -14.99
C PRO A 341 -13.52 -27.71 -15.05
N LEU A 342 -14.57 -27.30 -15.78
CA LEU A 342 -14.98 -25.88 -15.87
C LEU A 342 -15.52 -25.34 -14.54
N PHE A 343 -16.10 -26.22 -13.71
CA PHE A 343 -16.66 -25.89 -12.39
C PHE A 343 -16.03 -26.80 -11.32
N PRO A 344 -15.89 -26.33 -10.06
CA PRO A 344 -15.11 -27.01 -9.01
C PRO A 344 -15.53 -28.45 -8.66
N ASP A 345 -16.69 -28.95 -9.12
CA ASP A 345 -17.24 -30.28 -8.74
C ASP A 345 -17.55 -31.21 -9.93
N LYS A 346 -17.06 -30.89 -11.14
CA LYS A 346 -17.30 -31.70 -12.35
C LYS A 346 -16.13 -32.64 -12.68
N PRO A 347 -16.34 -33.71 -13.47
CA PRO A 347 -15.25 -34.58 -13.92
C PRO A 347 -14.30 -33.84 -14.87
N ALA A 348 -13.06 -34.34 -14.95
CA ALA A 348 -12.05 -33.86 -15.87
C ALA A 348 -12.52 -34.00 -17.33
N ARG A 349 -12.27 -32.98 -18.15
CA ARG A 349 -12.72 -32.85 -19.54
C ARG A 349 -11.69 -33.41 -20.51
N ALA A 350 -12.14 -33.96 -21.63
CA ALA A 350 -11.28 -34.30 -22.76
C ALA A 350 -10.91 -33.04 -23.57
N PHE A 351 -9.83 -33.10 -24.36
CA PHE A 351 -9.35 -31.94 -25.13
C PHE A 351 -10.40 -31.33 -26.06
N HIS A 352 -11.19 -32.16 -26.75
CA HIS A 352 -12.23 -31.72 -27.67
C HIS A 352 -13.44 -31.05 -26.98
N GLU A 353 -13.62 -31.27 -25.68
CA GLU A 353 -14.67 -30.63 -24.86
C GLU A 353 -14.26 -29.24 -24.35
N LEU A 354 -12.99 -28.88 -24.53
CA LEU A 354 -12.50 -27.53 -24.23
C LEU A 354 -12.95 -26.56 -25.31
N SER A 355 -13.12 -25.29 -24.94
CA SER A 355 -13.33 -24.22 -25.93
C SER A 355 -12.10 -24.07 -26.83
N ARG A 356 -12.27 -23.56 -28.07
CA ARG A 356 -11.15 -23.32 -28.99
C ARG A 356 -10.06 -22.44 -28.37
N GLU A 357 -10.43 -21.47 -27.52
CA GLU A 357 -9.47 -20.62 -26.80
C GLU A 357 -8.66 -21.41 -25.76
N GLU A 358 -9.32 -22.27 -24.97
CA GLU A 358 -8.65 -23.15 -24.01
C GLU A 358 -7.72 -24.13 -24.72
N GLN A 359 -8.19 -24.78 -25.79
CA GLN A 359 -7.39 -25.68 -26.63
C GLN A 359 -6.12 -24.97 -27.11
N ALA A 360 -6.28 -23.79 -27.71
CA ALA A 360 -5.17 -23.02 -28.23
C ALA A 360 -4.16 -22.61 -27.15
N LYS A 361 -4.64 -22.29 -25.94
CA LYS A 361 -3.79 -21.95 -24.79
C LYS A 361 -2.96 -23.14 -24.31
N TYR A 362 -3.56 -24.33 -24.21
CA TYR A 362 -2.84 -25.55 -23.84
C TYR A 362 -1.81 -25.97 -24.91
N GLU A 363 -2.21 -25.91 -26.18
CA GLU A 363 -1.34 -26.15 -27.32
C GLU A 363 -0.12 -25.21 -27.32
N LYS A 364 -0.34 -23.89 -27.24
CA LYS A 364 0.75 -22.91 -27.18
C LYS A 364 1.67 -23.14 -26.00
N LYS A 365 1.12 -23.45 -24.82
CA LYS A 365 1.93 -23.70 -23.62
C LYS A 365 2.83 -24.93 -23.81
N ARG A 366 2.27 -26.04 -24.30
CA ARG A 366 3.03 -27.28 -24.52
C ARG A 366 4.07 -27.10 -25.62
N LEU A 367 3.72 -26.39 -26.70
CA LEU A 367 4.62 -26.05 -27.79
C LEU A 367 5.76 -25.16 -27.33
N ALA A 368 5.51 -24.16 -26.48
CA ALA A 368 6.54 -23.31 -25.90
C ALA A 368 7.53 -24.11 -25.02
N ASP A 369 7.03 -25.05 -24.21
CA ASP A 369 7.88 -25.93 -23.40
C ASP A 369 8.73 -26.87 -24.26
N TYR A 370 8.16 -27.40 -25.35
CA TYR A 370 8.90 -28.19 -26.34
C TYR A 370 9.99 -27.34 -27.02
N CYS A 371 9.64 -26.15 -27.52
CA CYS A 371 10.58 -25.23 -28.15
C CYS A 371 11.74 -24.85 -27.21
N ARG A 372 11.45 -24.60 -25.92
CA ARG A 372 12.49 -24.33 -24.91
C ARG A 372 13.44 -25.51 -24.75
N LYS A 373 12.94 -26.75 -24.78
CA LYS A 373 13.76 -27.96 -24.61
C LYS A 373 14.57 -28.30 -25.86
N ALA A 374 13.91 -28.36 -27.02
CA ALA A 374 14.46 -28.82 -28.29
C ALA A 374 15.29 -27.74 -29.01
N TYR A 375 14.81 -26.49 -29.05
CA TYR A 375 15.43 -25.40 -29.82
C TYR A 375 16.18 -24.37 -28.97
N LYS A 376 16.11 -24.48 -27.62
CA LYS A 376 16.68 -23.51 -26.65
C LYS A 376 16.17 -22.07 -26.80
N LYS A 377 15.12 -21.87 -27.60
CA LYS A 377 14.44 -20.60 -27.83
C LYS A 377 12.95 -20.88 -28.04
N ILE A 378 12.10 -19.96 -27.58
CA ILE A 378 10.64 -20.12 -27.65
C ILE A 378 10.10 -19.50 -28.94
N HIS A 379 10.70 -18.39 -29.39
CA HIS A 379 10.22 -17.62 -30.55
C HIS A 379 11.37 -17.30 -31.51
N ILE A 380 11.03 -17.13 -32.78
CA ILE A 380 11.85 -16.52 -33.83
C ILE A 380 11.06 -15.34 -34.39
N THR A 381 11.70 -14.18 -34.43
CA THR A 381 11.12 -12.97 -35.04
C THR A 381 11.56 -12.87 -36.50
N LYS A 382 10.62 -12.67 -37.42
CA LYS A 382 10.89 -12.39 -38.84
C LYS A 382 10.21 -11.09 -39.22
N VAL A 383 10.94 -10.25 -39.96
CA VAL A 383 10.43 -9.00 -40.51
C VAL A 383 10.45 -9.15 -42.04
N GLU A 384 9.32 -8.87 -42.67
CA GLU A 384 9.13 -9.00 -44.12
C GLU A 384 8.53 -7.70 -44.65
N GLU A 385 9.10 -7.17 -45.73
CA GLU A 385 8.45 -6.10 -46.48
C GLU A 385 7.34 -6.68 -47.35
N ARG A 386 6.15 -6.07 -47.26
CA ARG A 386 4.96 -6.47 -48.00
C ARG A 386 4.43 -5.29 -48.81
N LEU A 387 3.86 -5.60 -49.97
CA LEU A 387 3.22 -4.63 -50.85
C LEU A 387 1.70 -4.82 -50.78
N THR A 388 0.96 -3.72 -50.65
CA THR A 388 -0.50 -3.76 -50.56
C THR A 388 -1.12 -2.74 -51.50
N THR A 389 -2.24 -3.12 -52.13
CA THR A 389 -2.96 -2.27 -53.08
C THR A 389 -4.13 -1.57 -52.38
N ILE A 390 -4.18 -0.25 -52.50
CA ILE A 390 -5.22 0.62 -51.96
C ILE A 390 -6.09 1.14 -53.10
N CYS A 391 -7.37 0.79 -53.07
CA CYS A 391 -8.37 1.27 -54.01
C CYS A 391 -8.72 2.75 -53.74
N GLN A 392 -8.34 3.63 -54.66
CA GLN A 392 -8.63 5.07 -54.58
C GLN A 392 -10.09 5.43 -54.94
N ARG A 393 -10.91 4.44 -55.33
CA ARG A 393 -12.32 4.62 -55.73
C ARG A 393 -13.35 4.11 -54.73
N GLU A 394 -12.92 3.37 -53.70
CA GLU A 394 -13.80 2.86 -52.64
C GLU A 394 -14.57 3.99 -51.95
N ASN A 395 -15.74 3.77 -51.33
CA ASN A 395 -16.47 4.82 -50.60
C ASN A 395 -15.61 5.46 -49.49
N SER A 396 -15.49 6.80 -49.46
CA SER A 396 -14.57 7.54 -48.58
C SER A 396 -15.08 7.82 -47.15
N PHE A 397 -16.18 7.22 -46.69
CA PHE A 397 -16.79 7.58 -45.39
C PHE A 397 -15.79 7.62 -44.22
N TYR A 398 -14.83 6.69 -44.18
CA TYR A 398 -13.80 6.64 -43.14
C TYR A 398 -12.85 7.84 -43.22
N VAL A 399 -12.28 8.08 -44.41
CA VAL A 399 -11.35 9.20 -44.68
C VAL A 399 -12.05 10.54 -44.46
N ASP A 400 -13.30 10.67 -44.91
CA ASP A 400 -14.11 11.88 -44.73
C ASP A 400 -14.41 12.15 -43.26
N THR A 401 -14.63 11.09 -42.46
CA THR A 401 -14.78 11.19 -41.00
C THR A 401 -13.50 11.71 -40.35
N VAL A 402 -12.33 11.15 -40.70
CA VAL A 402 -11.03 11.61 -40.19
C VAL A 402 -10.79 13.08 -40.57
N ARG A 403 -11.12 13.47 -41.81
CA ARG A 403 -10.98 14.85 -42.29
C ARG A 403 -11.85 15.80 -41.50
N ALA A 404 -13.13 15.47 -41.34
CA ALA A 404 -14.08 16.28 -40.59
C ALA A 404 -13.64 16.49 -39.14
N PHE A 405 -13.07 15.46 -38.49
CA PHE A 405 -12.56 15.58 -37.12
C PHE A 405 -11.29 16.42 -37.01
N ARG A 406 -10.35 16.26 -37.95
CA ARG A 406 -9.15 17.09 -38.03
C ARG A 406 -9.51 18.56 -38.21
N ASP A 407 -10.42 18.84 -39.14
CA ASP A 407 -10.79 20.22 -39.49
C ASP A 407 -11.56 20.89 -38.35
N ARG A 408 -12.52 20.19 -37.70
CA ARG A 408 -13.18 20.68 -36.47
C ARG A 408 -12.17 20.93 -35.34
N ARG A 409 -11.18 20.06 -35.16
CA ARG A 409 -10.11 20.28 -34.18
C ARG A 409 -9.37 21.59 -34.46
N TYR A 410 -9.03 21.87 -35.72
CA TYR A 410 -8.33 23.10 -36.10
C TYR A 410 -9.20 24.33 -35.88
N GLU A 411 -10.51 24.26 -36.14
CA GLU A 411 -11.46 25.31 -35.78
C GLU A 411 -11.44 25.61 -34.28
N PHE A 412 -11.59 24.58 -33.43
CA PHE A 412 -11.55 24.75 -31.97
C PHE A 412 -10.19 25.23 -31.46
N LYS A 413 -9.07 24.76 -32.06
CA LYS A 413 -7.73 25.26 -31.76
C LYS A 413 -7.58 26.74 -32.13
N GLY A 414 -8.16 27.17 -33.25
CA GLY A 414 -8.21 28.56 -33.67
C GLY A 414 -9.02 29.43 -32.70
N LEU A 415 -10.23 28.96 -32.33
CA LEU A 415 -11.09 29.64 -31.36
C LEU A 415 -10.40 29.75 -30.00
N HIS A 416 -9.75 28.69 -29.51
CA HIS A 416 -8.96 28.73 -28.28
C HIS A 416 -7.89 29.84 -28.33
N LYS A 417 -7.14 29.97 -29.44
CA LYS A 417 -6.14 31.05 -29.61
C LYS A 417 -6.77 32.45 -29.58
N VAL A 418 -7.96 32.62 -30.18
CA VAL A 418 -8.71 33.89 -30.15
C VAL A 418 -9.17 34.23 -28.74
N TRP A 419 -9.76 33.27 -28.04
CA TRP A 419 -10.27 33.48 -26.67
C TRP A 419 -9.16 33.68 -25.65
N LYS A 420 -8.01 33.03 -25.83
CA LYS A 420 -6.80 33.30 -25.04
C LYS A 420 -6.33 34.75 -25.18
N LYS A 421 -6.32 35.30 -26.40
CA LYS A 421 -6.01 36.73 -26.63
C LYS A 421 -7.04 37.65 -26.00
N LYS A 422 -8.34 37.34 -26.15
CA LYS A 422 -9.42 38.11 -25.52
C LYS A 422 -9.33 38.08 -23.99
N LEU A 423 -8.94 36.96 -23.40
CA LEU A 423 -8.71 36.85 -21.97
C LEU A 423 -7.56 37.76 -21.52
N SER A 424 -6.43 37.75 -22.23
CA SER A 424 -5.32 38.67 -21.93
C SER A 424 -5.77 40.13 -22.00
N ALA A 425 -6.50 40.52 -23.05
CA ALA A 425 -7.04 41.88 -23.16
C ALA A 425 -8.06 42.22 -22.05
N ALA A 426 -8.93 41.27 -21.66
CA ALA A 426 -9.88 41.47 -20.57
C ALA A 426 -9.19 41.60 -19.21
N MET A 427 -8.08 40.87 -18.99
CA MET A 427 -7.25 41.00 -17.78
C MET A 427 -6.58 42.38 -17.71
N GLU A 428 -6.13 42.92 -18.85
CA GLU A 428 -5.56 44.27 -18.94
C GLU A 428 -6.61 45.36 -18.68
N MET A 429 -7.86 45.17 -19.13
CA MET A 429 -8.97 46.10 -18.89
C MET A 429 -9.56 46.03 -17.46
N GLY A 430 -9.32 44.94 -16.71
CA GLY A 430 -9.75 44.80 -15.32
C GLY A 430 -11.23 44.45 -15.08
N ASP A 431 -12.01 44.11 -16.12
CA ASP A 431 -13.42 43.70 -15.96
C ASP A 431 -13.54 42.24 -15.48
N ALA A 432 -13.90 42.07 -14.20
CA ALA A 432 -14.03 40.75 -13.58
C ALA A 432 -15.08 39.85 -14.23
N ALA A 433 -16.18 40.40 -14.76
CA ALA A 433 -17.24 39.62 -15.40
C ALA A 433 -16.77 39.11 -16.77
N GLU A 434 -16.13 39.97 -17.55
CA GLU A 434 -15.61 39.62 -18.87
C GLU A 434 -14.39 38.69 -18.78
N VAL A 435 -13.52 38.86 -17.77
CA VAL A 435 -12.42 37.92 -17.47
C VAL A 435 -12.99 36.54 -17.17
N LYS A 436 -14.02 36.44 -16.34
CA LYS A 436 -14.66 35.14 -16.02
C LYS A 436 -15.27 34.49 -17.28
N ARG A 437 -15.94 35.27 -18.13
CA ARG A 437 -16.53 34.80 -19.38
C ARG A 437 -15.46 34.31 -20.36
N CYS A 438 -14.42 35.10 -20.61
CA CYS A 438 -13.32 34.74 -21.51
C CYS A 438 -12.58 33.49 -21.02
N LYS A 439 -12.38 33.35 -19.70
CA LYS A 439 -11.74 32.19 -19.08
C LYS A 439 -12.56 30.91 -19.28
N ASN A 440 -13.88 30.98 -19.12
CA ASN A 440 -14.76 29.84 -19.37
C ASN A 440 -14.73 29.40 -20.85
N MET A 441 -14.72 30.37 -21.78
CA MET A 441 -14.63 30.07 -23.22
C MET A 441 -13.26 29.49 -23.61
N GLU A 442 -12.16 29.99 -23.05
CA GLU A 442 -10.83 29.41 -23.22
C GLU A 442 -10.81 27.93 -22.81
N ILE A 443 -11.30 27.62 -21.59
CA ILE A 443 -11.38 26.25 -21.06
C ILE A 443 -12.24 25.35 -21.94
N LEU A 444 -13.39 25.84 -22.41
CA LEU A 444 -14.29 25.08 -23.27
C LEU A 444 -13.61 24.71 -24.60
N TYR A 445 -13.01 25.67 -25.29
CA TYR A 445 -12.37 25.40 -26.59
C TYR A 445 -11.08 24.60 -26.48
N ASP A 446 -10.33 24.75 -25.38
CA ASP A 446 -9.20 23.85 -25.11
C ASP A 446 -9.69 22.41 -24.86
N SER A 447 -10.76 22.24 -24.08
CA SER A 447 -11.37 20.92 -23.86
C SER A 447 -11.88 20.29 -25.16
N LEU A 448 -12.56 21.07 -26.01
CA LEU A 448 -13.07 20.61 -27.30
C LEU A 448 -11.94 20.20 -28.26
N GLN A 449 -10.87 20.99 -28.38
CA GLN A 449 -9.76 20.63 -29.27
C GLN A 449 -8.99 19.40 -28.76
N LEU A 450 -8.82 19.26 -27.43
CA LEU A 450 -8.19 18.07 -26.82
C LEU A 450 -9.05 16.81 -27.00
N ALA A 451 -10.37 16.92 -26.85
CA ALA A 451 -11.31 15.83 -27.10
C ALA A 451 -11.17 15.32 -28.54
N HIS A 452 -11.14 16.23 -29.50
CA HIS A 452 -10.92 15.88 -30.90
C HIS A 452 -9.52 15.32 -31.14
N LYS A 453 -8.47 15.81 -30.45
CA LYS A 453 -7.12 15.24 -30.52
C LYS A 453 -7.10 13.78 -30.07
N CYS A 454 -7.75 13.45 -28.95
CA CYS A 454 -7.80 12.09 -28.42
C CYS A 454 -8.47 11.12 -29.40
N ILE A 455 -9.63 11.49 -29.95
CA ILE A 455 -10.33 10.68 -30.96
C ILE A 455 -9.52 10.60 -32.26
N LEU A 456 -8.92 11.71 -32.69
CA LEU A 456 -8.13 11.78 -33.92
C LEU A 456 -6.94 10.81 -33.89
N ASN A 457 -6.20 10.77 -32.77
CA ASN A 457 -5.10 9.82 -32.57
C ASN A 457 -5.60 8.37 -32.44
N SER A 458 -6.86 8.18 -32.06
CA SER A 458 -7.46 6.86 -31.88
C SER A 458 -7.93 6.21 -33.20
N PHE A 459 -8.15 6.96 -34.29
CA PHE A 459 -8.52 6.36 -35.59
C PHE A 459 -7.45 5.39 -36.11
N TYR A 460 -6.17 5.76 -35.99
CA TYR A 460 -5.07 4.89 -36.36
C TYR A 460 -4.99 3.68 -35.41
N GLY A 461 -5.05 3.90 -34.09
CA GLY A 461 -5.00 2.79 -33.12
C GLY A 461 -6.19 1.83 -33.22
N TYR A 462 -7.35 2.32 -33.69
CA TYR A 462 -8.57 1.55 -33.83
C TYR A 462 -8.46 0.46 -34.89
N VAL A 463 -7.80 0.72 -36.03
CA VAL A 463 -7.73 -0.26 -37.13
C VAL A 463 -6.93 -1.51 -36.80
N MET A 464 -6.10 -1.48 -35.74
CA MET A 464 -5.38 -2.64 -35.20
C MET A 464 -6.00 -3.20 -33.91
N ARG A 465 -7.14 -2.64 -33.47
CA ARG A 465 -7.79 -3.09 -32.23
C ARG A 465 -8.46 -4.45 -32.46
N LYS A 466 -8.17 -5.40 -31.56
CA LYS A 466 -8.86 -6.71 -31.54
C LYS A 466 -10.38 -6.53 -31.42
N GLY A 467 -11.14 -7.21 -32.28
CA GLY A 467 -12.59 -7.11 -32.32
C GLY A 467 -13.14 -5.82 -32.94
N ALA A 468 -12.32 -5.02 -33.61
CA ALA A 468 -12.78 -3.90 -34.41
C ALA A 468 -13.61 -4.38 -35.62
N ARG A 469 -14.60 -3.59 -36.03
CA ARG A 469 -15.38 -3.85 -37.26
C ARG A 469 -14.60 -3.53 -38.54
N TRP A 470 -13.81 -2.46 -38.50
CA TRP A 470 -12.94 -2.05 -39.62
C TRP A 470 -11.49 -2.30 -39.23
N TYR A 471 -11.13 -3.58 -39.11
CA TYR A 471 -9.78 -4.02 -38.80
C TYR A 471 -8.92 -4.12 -40.07
N SER A 472 -7.70 -3.58 -40.05
CA SER A 472 -6.69 -3.83 -41.09
C SER A 472 -5.28 -3.59 -40.52
N MET A 473 -4.49 -4.66 -40.48
CA MET A 473 -3.08 -4.60 -40.08
C MET A 473 -2.25 -3.89 -41.15
N GLU A 474 -2.58 -4.11 -42.42
CA GLU A 474 -1.92 -3.52 -43.58
C GLU A 474 -2.03 -2.00 -43.53
N MET A 475 -3.23 -1.47 -43.30
CA MET A 475 -3.44 -0.03 -43.16
C MET A 475 -2.58 0.56 -42.03
N ALA A 476 -2.58 -0.08 -40.86
CA ALA A 476 -1.79 0.38 -39.72
C ALA A 476 -0.27 0.33 -40.01
N GLY A 477 0.18 -0.75 -40.65
CA GLY A 477 1.56 -0.94 -41.08
C GLY A 477 2.02 0.12 -42.10
N ILE A 478 1.19 0.41 -43.11
CA ILE A 478 1.48 1.44 -44.12
C ILE A 478 1.60 2.82 -43.46
N VAL A 479 0.70 3.16 -42.54
CA VAL A 479 0.74 4.45 -41.83
C VAL A 479 2.04 4.59 -41.04
N CYS A 480 2.42 3.57 -40.27
CA CYS A 480 3.67 3.59 -39.50
C CYS A 480 4.90 3.62 -40.37
N PHE A 481 4.97 2.77 -41.40
CA PHE A 481 6.13 2.70 -42.27
C PHE A 481 6.33 4.00 -43.05
N THR A 482 5.25 4.57 -43.58
CA THR A 482 5.30 5.89 -44.24
C THR A 482 5.74 6.98 -43.26
N GLY A 483 5.23 6.95 -42.02
CA GLY A 483 5.64 7.89 -40.99
C GLY A 483 7.13 7.77 -40.63
N ALA A 484 7.61 6.55 -40.39
CA ALA A 484 9.00 6.25 -40.13
C ALA A 484 9.91 6.75 -41.27
N ASN A 485 9.50 6.59 -42.52
CA ASN A 485 10.27 7.09 -43.66
C ASN A 485 10.32 8.62 -43.70
N ILE A 486 9.20 9.30 -43.45
CA ILE A 486 9.16 10.78 -43.40
C ILE A 486 10.10 11.32 -42.31
N ILE A 487 10.04 10.75 -41.10
CA ILE A 487 10.86 11.23 -39.99
C ILE A 487 12.35 10.88 -40.18
N THR A 488 12.66 9.73 -40.79
CA THR A 488 14.04 9.33 -41.11
C THR A 488 14.65 10.27 -42.16
N GLN A 489 13.88 10.69 -43.17
CA GLN A 489 14.32 11.67 -44.17
C GLN A 489 14.54 13.06 -43.56
N ALA A 490 13.64 13.52 -42.69
CA ALA A 490 13.80 14.78 -41.99
C ALA A 490 15.07 14.76 -41.11
N ARG A 491 15.32 13.65 -40.42
CA ARG A 491 16.53 13.40 -39.63
C ARG A 491 17.79 13.44 -40.49
N GLU A 492 17.80 12.77 -41.65
CA GLU A 492 18.92 12.78 -42.60
C GLU A 492 19.28 14.19 -43.07
N LEU A 493 18.29 15.03 -43.36
CA LEU A 493 18.53 16.43 -43.71
C LEU A 493 19.12 17.20 -42.52
N ILE A 494 18.51 17.06 -41.33
CA ILE A 494 18.96 17.75 -40.11
C ILE A 494 20.39 17.35 -39.76
N GLU A 495 20.78 16.09 -39.95
CA GLU A 495 22.15 15.60 -39.78
C GLU A 495 23.15 16.28 -40.73
N GLN A 496 22.69 16.75 -41.89
CA GLN A 496 23.53 17.47 -42.85
C GLN A 496 23.66 18.97 -42.53
N ILE A 497 22.65 19.60 -41.91
CA ILE A 497 22.63 21.06 -41.65
C ILE A 497 22.81 21.45 -40.18
N GLY A 498 22.77 20.48 -39.26
CA GLY A 498 22.81 20.67 -37.82
C GLY A 498 23.14 19.37 -37.10
N ARG A 499 22.58 19.18 -35.89
CA ARG A 499 22.78 17.94 -35.11
C ARG A 499 21.44 17.47 -34.54
N PRO A 500 20.92 16.32 -34.99
CA PRO A 500 19.74 15.71 -34.38
C PRO A 500 20.14 15.08 -33.04
N LEU A 501 19.30 15.28 -32.01
CA LEU A 501 19.53 14.81 -30.65
C LEU A 501 18.70 13.57 -30.37
N GLU A 502 17.40 13.67 -30.62
CA GLU A 502 16.42 12.63 -30.34
C GLU A 502 15.33 12.66 -31.41
N LEU A 503 14.85 11.46 -31.76
CA LEU A 503 13.79 11.23 -32.72
C LEU A 503 12.76 10.34 -32.04
N ASP A 504 11.53 10.82 -31.96
CA ASP A 504 10.40 10.06 -31.44
C ASP A 504 9.23 10.17 -32.40
N THR A 505 8.97 9.10 -33.16
CA THR A 505 7.74 8.83 -33.93
C THR A 505 7.33 9.91 -34.96
N ASP A 506 6.90 11.09 -34.50
CA ASP A 506 6.44 12.25 -35.25
C ASP A 506 7.30 13.52 -35.03
N GLY A 507 8.25 13.49 -34.11
CA GLY A 507 9.08 14.62 -33.71
C GLY A 507 10.60 14.38 -33.79
N ILE A 508 11.35 15.45 -34.07
CA ILE A 508 12.82 15.48 -33.97
C ILE A 508 13.23 16.64 -33.08
N TRP A 509 13.99 16.33 -32.03
CA TRP A 509 14.78 17.31 -31.29
C TRP A 509 16.12 17.50 -31.98
N CYS A 510 16.46 18.73 -32.31
CA CYS A 510 17.73 19.04 -32.96
C CYS A 510 18.30 20.38 -32.49
N VAL A 511 19.62 20.51 -32.65
CA VAL A 511 20.29 21.80 -32.55
C VAL A 511 20.73 22.27 -33.92
N LEU A 512 20.38 23.52 -34.24
CA LEU A 512 20.84 24.23 -35.43
C LEU A 512 21.83 25.33 -35.01
N PRO A 513 22.73 25.75 -35.90
CA PRO A 513 23.61 26.88 -35.63
C PRO A 513 22.81 28.18 -35.41
N ASN A 514 23.22 29.07 -34.49
CA ASN A 514 22.52 30.33 -34.25
C ASN A 514 22.46 31.27 -35.46
N SER A 515 23.37 31.10 -36.42
CA SER A 515 23.34 31.84 -37.68
C SER A 515 22.31 31.30 -38.69
N PHE A 516 21.58 30.22 -38.37
CA PHE A 516 20.59 29.60 -39.27
C PHE A 516 19.34 30.48 -39.46
N PRO A 517 18.75 30.54 -40.68
CA PRO A 517 17.52 31.30 -40.92
C PRO A 517 16.36 30.78 -40.06
N GLU A 518 15.78 31.62 -39.19
CA GLU A 518 14.70 31.25 -38.27
C GLU A 518 13.32 31.77 -38.73
N ASN A 519 12.98 33.02 -38.39
CA ASN A 519 11.63 33.57 -38.54
C ASN A 519 11.69 34.85 -39.38
N PHE A 520 10.86 34.92 -40.41
CA PHE A 520 10.77 36.06 -41.32
C PHE A 520 9.34 36.59 -41.38
N VAL A 521 9.19 37.92 -41.41
CA VAL A 521 7.87 38.57 -41.45
C VAL A 521 7.52 38.95 -42.88
N ILE A 522 6.52 38.27 -43.43
CA ILE A 522 5.90 38.60 -44.71
C ILE A 522 4.85 39.70 -44.48
N LYS A 523 4.96 40.79 -45.24
CA LYS A 523 4.00 41.90 -45.27
C LYS A 523 3.04 41.67 -46.43
N SER A 524 1.75 41.76 -46.14
CA SER A 524 0.69 41.57 -47.15
C SER A 524 -0.33 42.69 -47.12
N THR A 525 -0.92 42.99 -48.27
CA THR A 525 -2.07 43.89 -48.42
C THR A 525 -3.40 43.22 -48.02
N ASN A 526 -3.39 41.94 -47.64
CA ASN A 526 -4.59 41.22 -47.21
C ASN A 526 -5.13 41.73 -45.86
N ALA A 527 -6.37 42.22 -45.86
CA ALA A 527 -7.03 42.79 -44.68
C ALA A 527 -7.13 41.83 -43.48
N LYS A 528 -7.20 40.51 -43.70
CA LYS A 528 -7.25 39.50 -42.62
C LYS A 528 -5.88 39.13 -42.05
N LYS A 529 -4.80 39.26 -42.84
CA LYS A 529 -3.43 38.87 -42.48
C LYS A 529 -2.41 39.90 -43.00
N PRO A 530 -2.34 41.11 -42.40
CA PRO A 530 -1.43 42.17 -42.87
C PRO A 530 0.06 41.85 -42.62
N LYS A 531 0.35 40.99 -41.63
CA LYS A 531 1.69 40.48 -41.32
C LYS A 531 1.60 38.99 -41.00
N VAL A 532 2.47 38.19 -41.62
CA VAL A 532 2.55 36.74 -41.42
C VAL A 532 3.99 36.38 -41.09
N THR A 533 4.22 35.76 -39.93
CA THR A 533 5.55 35.27 -39.55
C THR A 533 5.71 33.84 -40.04
N ILE A 534 6.67 33.60 -40.92
CA ILE A 534 6.98 32.28 -41.46
C ILE A 534 8.30 31.78 -40.84
N SER A 535 8.26 30.57 -40.31
CA SER A 535 9.45 29.86 -39.84
C SER A 535 10.09 29.12 -41.02
N TYR A 536 11.29 29.53 -41.42
CA TYR A 536 12.01 28.91 -42.55
C TYR A 536 12.35 27.43 -42.31
N PRO A 537 12.80 26.99 -41.11
CA PRO A 537 13.01 25.57 -40.81
C PRO A 537 11.74 24.73 -41.01
N GLY A 538 10.58 25.24 -40.59
CA GLY A 538 9.30 24.56 -40.77
C GLY A 538 8.89 24.46 -42.25
N ALA A 539 8.96 25.57 -42.98
CA ALA A 539 8.63 25.62 -44.41
C ALA A 539 9.52 24.68 -45.25
N MET A 540 10.83 24.66 -44.95
CA MET A 540 11.82 23.79 -45.60
C MET A 540 11.46 22.30 -45.46
N LEU A 541 11.03 21.87 -44.28
CA LEU A 541 10.70 20.47 -44.03
C LEU A 541 9.36 20.09 -44.68
N ASN A 542 8.36 20.99 -44.65
CA ASN A 542 7.05 20.74 -45.22
C ASN A 542 7.10 20.48 -46.75
N ILE A 543 7.93 21.23 -47.48
CA ILE A 543 8.04 21.05 -48.94
C ILE A 543 8.81 19.77 -49.34
N MET A 544 9.67 19.24 -48.47
CA MET A 544 10.49 18.07 -48.77
C MET A 544 9.72 16.75 -48.73
N VAL A 545 8.52 16.74 -48.14
CA VAL A 545 7.61 15.57 -48.06
C VAL A 545 7.11 15.07 -49.45
N LYS A 546 7.47 15.72 -50.59
CA LYS A 546 6.87 15.50 -51.93
C LYS A 546 7.71 14.74 -53.01
N ILE A 547 8.95 14.23 -52.82
CA ILE A 547 9.75 13.60 -53.93
C ILE A 547 10.61 12.38 -53.48
N LEU A 548 10.61 11.27 -54.24
CA LEU A 548 11.29 9.96 -54.01
C LEU A 548 12.12 9.50 -55.24
N ASP A 549 13.30 8.87 -55.07
CA ASP A 549 13.56 7.41 -55.29
C ASP A 549 15.03 7.01 -54.99
N TRP A 550 15.25 5.71 -54.77
CA TRP A 550 16.28 4.99 -54.02
C TRP A 550 17.52 4.55 -54.80
N ASP A 551 18.64 4.44 -54.07
CA ASP A 551 19.35 3.19 -53.76
C ASP A 551 20.73 3.57 -53.18
N TYR A 552 21.10 3.02 -52.01
CA TYR A 552 22.38 2.34 -51.82
C TYR A 552 22.78 2.22 -50.32
N TYR A 553 22.45 1.05 -49.72
CA TYR A 553 23.23 0.28 -48.72
C TYR A 553 23.52 0.90 -47.33
N ILE A 554 22.93 0.37 -46.26
CA ILE A 554 23.30 -0.86 -45.52
C ILE A 554 24.51 -0.66 -44.59
N GLU A 555 24.27 -1.04 -43.33
CA GLU A 555 25.18 -1.21 -42.18
C GLU A 555 25.53 0.02 -41.31
N ARG A 556 24.98 0.07 -40.08
CA ARG A 556 25.73 -0.22 -38.82
C ARG A 556 25.05 0.30 -37.56
N LEU A 557 24.30 -0.60 -36.92
CA LEU A 557 23.67 -0.42 -35.62
C LEU A 557 24.51 -0.96 -34.42
N GLY A 558 25.50 -1.84 -34.62
CA GLY A 558 26.14 -2.58 -33.49
C GLY A 558 27.31 -1.91 -32.76
N SER A 559 27.59 -0.62 -33.03
CA SER A 559 28.89 0.02 -32.77
C SER A 559 28.92 0.98 -31.58
N ALA A 560 27.77 1.53 -31.16
CA ALA A 560 27.74 2.79 -30.44
C ALA A 560 28.33 2.73 -29.01
N ILE A 561 27.99 1.73 -28.20
CA ILE A 561 28.30 1.84 -26.77
C ILE A 561 29.78 1.54 -26.44
N GLN A 562 30.44 0.62 -27.15
CA GLN A 562 31.88 0.38 -26.98
C GLN A 562 32.75 1.42 -27.73
N LYS A 563 32.29 1.95 -28.89
CA LYS A 563 33.04 2.92 -29.69
C LYS A 563 32.87 4.38 -29.30
N ILE A 564 31.90 4.78 -28.48
CA ILE A 564 31.70 6.21 -28.17
C ILE A 564 32.54 6.68 -26.97
N ILE A 565 32.79 5.81 -25.98
CA ILE A 565 33.48 6.24 -24.74
C ILE A 565 34.80 5.50 -24.53
N THR A 566 34.78 4.18 -24.41
CA THR A 566 35.98 3.45 -23.94
C THR A 566 37.01 3.14 -25.03
N ILE A 567 36.62 2.94 -26.29
CA ILE A 567 37.57 2.59 -27.38
C ILE A 567 38.29 3.82 -27.98
N PRO A 568 37.66 5.00 -28.21
CA PRO A 568 38.37 6.19 -28.70
C PRO A 568 39.35 6.71 -27.67
N ALA A 569 38.98 6.74 -26.39
CA ALA A 569 39.89 7.13 -25.30
C ALA A 569 41.15 6.25 -25.31
N ALA A 570 40.99 4.93 -25.40
CA ALA A 570 42.08 3.97 -25.51
C ALA A 570 42.92 4.12 -26.81
N LEU A 571 42.28 4.34 -27.97
CA LEU A 571 42.96 4.48 -29.26
C LEU A 571 43.65 5.86 -29.45
N GLN A 572 43.22 6.89 -28.69
CA GLN A 572 43.78 8.24 -28.66
C GLN A 572 44.77 8.45 -27.50
N GLN A 573 45.14 7.39 -26.76
CA GLN A 573 46.01 7.43 -25.57
C GLN A 573 45.49 8.28 -24.39
N VAL A 574 44.18 8.52 -24.33
CA VAL A 574 43.53 9.22 -23.22
C VAL A 574 43.07 8.20 -22.18
N LYS A 575 43.36 8.43 -20.89
CA LYS A 575 42.93 7.54 -19.80
C LYS A 575 41.41 7.37 -19.81
N ASN A 576 40.92 6.16 -19.51
CA ASN A 576 39.50 5.85 -19.49
C ASN A 576 38.74 6.86 -18.59
N PRO A 577 37.85 7.68 -19.16
CA PRO A 577 37.14 8.72 -18.41
C PRO A 577 36.07 8.15 -17.45
N VAL A 578 35.76 6.85 -17.51
CA VAL A 578 34.82 6.17 -16.60
C VAL A 578 35.48 4.94 -15.96
N PRO A 579 36.21 5.09 -14.83
CA PRO A 579 36.97 4.01 -14.20
C PRO A 579 36.13 2.83 -13.71
N ARG A 580 34.83 3.03 -13.53
CA ARG A 580 33.86 2.00 -13.12
C ARG A 580 33.51 1.02 -14.24
N VAL A 581 33.70 1.40 -15.50
CA VAL A 581 33.40 0.57 -16.68
C VAL A 581 34.71 0.19 -17.34
N ARG A 582 35.11 -1.09 -17.21
CA ARG A 582 36.37 -1.60 -17.75
C ARG A 582 36.32 -1.72 -19.28
N HIS A 583 37.48 -1.58 -19.92
CA HIS A 583 37.62 -1.88 -21.35
C HIS A 583 37.30 -3.36 -21.63
N PRO A 584 36.82 -3.70 -22.84
CA PRO A 584 36.71 -5.08 -23.28
C PRO A 584 38.08 -5.79 -23.25
N ASP A 585 38.12 -7.06 -22.84
CA ASP A 585 39.36 -7.80 -22.61
C ASP A 585 40.29 -7.88 -23.84
N TRP A 586 39.71 -7.95 -25.05
CA TRP A 586 40.48 -7.95 -26.29
C TRP A 586 41.21 -6.62 -26.56
N LEU A 587 40.69 -5.48 -26.09
CA LEU A 587 41.30 -4.15 -26.25
C LEU A 587 42.43 -3.94 -25.23
N HIS A 588 42.25 -4.46 -24.01
CA HIS A 588 43.27 -4.41 -22.97
C HIS A 588 44.51 -5.24 -23.35
N LYS A 589 44.28 -6.43 -23.91
CA LYS A 589 45.31 -7.29 -24.47
C LYS A 589 46.09 -6.59 -25.61
N LYS A 590 45.39 -5.87 -26.48
CA LYS A 590 45.98 -5.12 -27.61
C LYS A 590 46.75 -3.85 -27.20
N LEU A 591 46.37 -3.22 -26.08
CA LEU A 591 47.09 -2.08 -25.46
C LEU A 591 48.36 -2.54 -24.74
N MET A 592 48.30 -3.67 -24.01
CA MET A 592 49.48 -4.28 -23.40
C MET A 592 50.46 -4.77 -24.46
N GLU A 593 49.99 -5.38 -25.56
CA GLU A 593 50.82 -5.79 -26.70
C GLU A 593 51.47 -4.60 -27.45
N LYS A 594 50.94 -3.37 -27.32
CA LYS A 594 51.51 -2.15 -27.93
C LYS A 594 52.50 -1.40 -27.04
N HIS A 595 52.43 -1.57 -25.72
CA HIS A 595 53.34 -0.95 -24.74
C HIS A 595 54.45 -1.89 -24.26
N ASP A 596 54.47 -3.14 -24.74
CA ASP A 596 55.52 -4.09 -24.41
C ASP A 596 56.74 -3.89 -25.33
N ILE A 597 57.80 -3.31 -24.76
CA ILE A 597 59.09 -3.04 -25.44
C ILE A 597 59.92 -4.34 -25.56
N TYR A 598 59.49 -5.43 -24.92
CA TYR A 598 60.20 -6.71 -24.92
C TYR A 598 59.26 -7.84 -25.36
N LYS A 599 59.24 -8.13 -26.67
CA LYS A 599 58.50 -9.26 -27.23
C LYS A 599 58.92 -10.59 -26.58
N GLN A 600 58.16 -11.06 -25.60
CA GLN A 600 58.26 -12.42 -25.10
C GLN A 600 57.25 -13.30 -25.85
N LYS A 601 57.76 -14.21 -26.69
CA LYS A 601 56.92 -15.20 -27.41
C LYS A 601 56.24 -16.13 -26.40
N LYS A 602 54.96 -16.43 -26.59
CA LYS A 602 54.23 -17.41 -25.78
C LYS A 602 54.79 -18.82 -26.03
N ILE A 603 55.10 -19.51 -24.94
CA ILE A 603 55.58 -20.91 -24.91
C ILE A 603 54.61 -21.91 -25.58
N SER A 604 53.33 -21.56 -25.74
CA SER A 604 52.36 -22.41 -26.44
C SER A 604 52.51 -22.44 -27.97
N GLU A 605 53.28 -21.51 -28.56
CA GLU A 605 53.64 -21.53 -29.99
C GLU A 605 54.97 -22.28 -30.24
N LEU A 606 55.63 -22.79 -29.19
CA LEU A 606 56.85 -23.61 -29.26
C LEU A 606 56.57 -25.12 -29.27
N PHE A 607 55.31 -25.54 -29.17
CA PHE A 607 54.94 -26.96 -29.21
C PHE A 607 53.71 -27.18 -30.09
N ILE A 608 53.95 -27.51 -31.36
CA ILE A 608 53.02 -28.26 -32.18
C ILE A 608 53.47 -29.72 -32.11
N HIS A 609 52.60 -30.61 -31.65
CA HIS A 609 52.58 -31.94 -32.24
C HIS A 609 51.16 -32.47 -32.40
N GLU A 610 50.84 -32.71 -33.67
CA GLU A 610 49.77 -33.51 -34.21
C GLU A 610 49.86 -34.97 -33.74
N GLY A 611 48.71 -35.67 -33.71
CA GLY A 611 48.68 -37.12 -33.89
C GLY A 611 47.67 -37.88 -33.03
N LYS A 612 46.51 -38.18 -33.62
CA LYS A 612 45.50 -39.12 -33.12
C LYS A 612 46.07 -40.54 -32.90
N ARG A 613 45.52 -41.27 -31.93
CA ARG A 613 45.11 -42.68 -32.13
C ARG A 613 43.90 -43.03 -31.25
N GLN A 614 42.76 -43.24 -31.92
CA GLN A 614 41.73 -44.17 -31.48
C GLN A 614 42.30 -45.60 -31.61
N VAL A 615 42.11 -46.45 -30.61
CA VAL A 615 41.81 -47.87 -30.81
C VAL A 615 40.77 -48.27 -29.76
N THR A 616 39.54 -48.42 -30.22
CA THR A 616 38.49 -49.29 -29.66
C THR A 616 38.97 -50.74 -29.62
N ILE A 617 38.83 -51.42 -28.48
CA ILE A 617 38.70 -52.88 -28.44
C ILE A 617 37.47 -53.26 -27.59
N ASN A 618 36.52 -53.83 -28.32
CA ASN A 618 35.35 -54.64 -28.01
C ASN A 618 35.06 -55.12 -26.58
N GLN A 619 33.80 -54.86 -26.20
CA GLN A 619 32.76 -55.74 -25.64
C GLN A 619 33.08 -56.67 -24.45
N HIS A 620 32.21 -56.54 -23.44
CA HIS A 620 32.05 -57.33 -22.21
C HIS A 620 32.07 -58.86 -22.42
N PRO A 621 32.34 -59.62 -21.34
CA PRO A 621 31.20 -60.24 -20.66
C PRO A 621 31.29 -60.28 -19.11
N GLU A 622 30.10 -60.19 -18.51
CA GLU A 622 29.62 -60.79 -17.26
C GLU A 622 30.55 -61.01 -16.04
N GLY A 623 30.14 -60.42 -14.91
CA GLY A 623 29.77 -61.22 -13.73
C GLY A 623 30.85 -61.65 -12.71
N SER A 624 31.05 -60.80 -11.70
CA SER A 624 31.11 -61.13 -10.25
C SER A 624 32.28 -61.92 -9.61
N GLN A 625 32.64 -61.43 -8.41
CA GLN A 625 33.37 -62.02 -7.27
C GLN A 625 34.90 -61.78 -7.15
N GLY A 626 35.31 -61.48 -5.91
CA GLY A 626 36.47 -62.14 -5.30
C GLY A 626 37.76 -61.34 -5.10
N HIS A 627 37.97 -60.90 -3.86
CA HIS A 627 39.22 -60.87 -3.08
C HIS A 627 40.57 -60.52 -3.73
N GLY A 628 41.17 -59.42 -3.24
CA GLY A 628 42.62 -59.23 -3.17
C GLY A 628 43.09 -59.29 -1.72
N ILE A 629 43.89 -60.30 -1.41
CA ILE A 629 44.40 -60.71 -0.08
C ILE A 629 45.72 -59.99 0.26
N LEU A 630 45.87 -59.82 1.57
CA LEU A 630 46.94 -59.21 2.36
C LEU A 630 48.26 -60.00 2.39
N ASP A 631 49.32 -59.34 2.87
CA ASP A 631 50.48 -59.92 3.55
C ASP A 631 51.17 -58.78 4.37
N MET A 632 51.80 -58.90 5.53
CA MET A 632 52.15 -59.97 6.49
C MET A 632 52.50 -59.28 7.84
N GLU A 633 52.45 -60.02 8.96
CA GLU A 633 52.82 -59.67 10.36
C GLU A 633 51.68 -59.25 11.32
N ASP A 634 50.77 -60.21 11.50
CA ASP A 634 50.37 -60.90 12.74
C ASP A 634 50.28 -60.13 14.08
N LEU A 635 49.11 -60.01 14.73
CA LEU A 635 48.20 -61.02 15.31
C LEU A 635 48.72 -61.77 16.57
N GLY A 636 48.00 -61.52 17.68
CA GLY A 636 48.00 -62.28 18.95
C GLY A 636 48.32 -61.36 20.13
N VAL A 637 47.43 -61.07 21.09
CA VAL A 637 46.77 -61.99 22.03
C VAL A 637 45.51 -61.32 22.64
N THR A 638 44.60 -62.17 23.13
CA THR A 638 43.25 -61.93 23.69
C THR A 638 43.16 -61.27 25.09
N LYS A 639 42.12 -60.42 25.28
CA LYS A 639 41.35 -59.94 26.49
C LYS A 639 42.04 -59.81 27.87
N PRO A 640 41.79 -58.70 28.62
CA PRO A 640 40.62 -58.66 29.54
C PRO A 640 39.96 -57.27 29.78
N LEU A 641 38.89 -57.28 30.59
CA LEU A 641 37.95 -56.22 30.98
C LEU A 641 38.47 -55.18 32.01
N GLN A 642 37.89 -53.97 31.94
CA GLN A 642 37.68 -52.89 32.96
C GLN A 642 38.90 -52.04 33.42
N PRO A 643 38.71 -50.80 33.96
CA PRO A 643 37.48 -50.10 34.36
C PRO A 643 37.28 -48.68 33.78
N ALA A 644 36.06 -48.15 33.93
CA ALA A 644 35.68 -46.78 33.60
C ALA A 644 36.30 -45.75 34.56
N VAL A 645 36.89 -44.68 34.01
CA VAL A 645 37.35 -43.46 34.71
C VAL A 645 37.03 -42.25 33.80
N PRO A 646 36.61 -41.09 34.33
CA PRO A 646 35.66 -40.21 33.67
C PRO A 646 36.30 -39.23 32.68
N ILE A 647 35.61 -38.97 31.57
CA ILE A 647 36.01 -37.96 30.58
C ILE A 647 35.40 -36.61 30.99
N ALA A 648 36.25 -35.69 31.40
CA ALA A 648 35.92 -34.27 31.54
C ALA A 648 35.72 -33.65 30.14
N THR A 649 34.49 -33.33 29.78
CA THR A 649 34.19 -32.58 28.56
C THR A 649 34.27 -31.07 28.83
N LYS A 650 35.31 -30.44 28.28
CA LYS A 650 35.41 -28.98 28.16
C LYS A 650 34.21 -28.46 27.35
N ARG A 651 33.27 -27.77 28.01
CA ARG A 651 32.26 -26.95 27.32
C ARG A 651 32.93 -25.72 26.72
N LYS A 652 33.02 -25.70 25.39
CA LYS A 652 33.32 -24.51 24.59
C LYS A 652 32.17 -23.51 24.78
N ARG A 653 32.44 -22.36 25.40
CA ARG A 653 31.50 -21.23 25.45
C ARG A 653 31.20 -20.77 24.02
N VAL A 654 29.96 -20.93 23.59
CA VAL A 654 29.43 -20.30 22.38
C VAL A 654 29.03 -18.87 22.75
N PRO A 655 29.37 -17.83 21.96
CA PRO A 655 28.96 -16.46 22.25
C PRO A 655 27.43 -16.32 22.20
N ILE A 656 26.87 -15.66 23.20
CA ILE A 656 25.41 -15.44 23.38
C ILE A 656 24.78 -14.75 22.15
N GLU A 657 25.53 -13.91 21.44
CA GLU A 657 25.08 -13.18 20.24
C GLU A 657 24.64 -14.12 19.09
N SER A 658 25.29 -15.29 18.93
CA SER A 658 24.95 -16.24 17.86
C SER A 658 23.64 -17.02 18.09
N GLN A 659 23.20 -17.15 19.34
CA GLN A 659 21.90 -17.76 19.68
C GLN A 659 20.74 -16.76 19.51
N GLU A 660 20.98 -15.47 19.76
CA GLU A 660 19.98 -14.41 19.57
C GLU A 660 19.71 -14.13 18.08
N GLU A 661 20.74 -14.16 17.22
CA GLU A 661 20.55 -14.01 15.76
C GLU A 661 19.76 -15.19 15.15
N SER A 662 20.03 -16.42 15.59
CA SER A 662 19.33 -17.62 15.11
C SER A 662 17.86 -17.63 15.52
N GLN A 663 17.55 -17.22 16.76
CA GLN A 663 16.18 -17.11 17.28
C GLN A 663 15.40 -15.96 16.62
N ASN A 664 16.06 -14.84 16.31
CA ASN A 664 15.44 -13.73 15.59
C ASN A 664 15.12 -14.08 14.13
N LEU A 665 15.94 -14.90 13.46
CA LEU A 665 15.65 -15.41 12.12
C LEU A 665 14.40 -16.30 12.10
N GLU A 666 14.27 -17.24 13.04
CA GLU A 666 13.11 -18.14 13.17
C GLU A 666 11.79 -17.37 13.44
N LEU A 667 11.83 -16.21 14.09
CA LEU A 667 10.64 -15.40 14.38
C LEU A 667 10.15 -14.57 13.19
N THR A 668 10.95 -14.44 12.12
CA THR A 668 10.59 -13.72 10.88
C THR A 668 10.05 -14.62 9.76
N GLN A 669 10.27 -15.94 9.85
CA GLN A 669 9.86 -16.94 8.86
C GLN A 669 8.44 -17.45 9.08
N SER A 670 7.82 -17.98 8.02
CA SER A 670 6.47 -18.56 8.09
C SER A 670 6.49 -19.86 8.89
N TRP A 671 5.44 -20.14 9.68
CA TRP A 671 5.33 -21.41 10.42
C TRP A 671 5.45 -22.65 9.50
N ARG A 672 5.15 -22.52 8.20
CA ARG A 672 5.32 -23.58 7.20
C ARG A 672 6.77 -23.87 6.82
N GLU A 673 7.66 -22.88 6.93
CA GLU A 673 9.09 -23.03 6.66
C GLU A 673 9.81 -23.68 7.84
N ILE A 674 9.34 -23.40 9.07
CA ILE A 674 9.95 -23.88 10.32
C ILE A 674 9.43 -25.27 10.71
N LEU A 675 8.12 -25.51 10.57
CA LEU A 675 7.48 -26.76 10.99
C LEU A 675 7.18 -27.71 9.82
N GLY A 676 7.28 -27.26 8.56
CA GLY A 676 6.94 -28.05 7.37
C GLY A 676 5.43 -28.13 7.10
N GLN A 677 5.04 -29.06 6.21
CA GLN A 677 3.63 -29.28 5.86
C GLN A 677 2.87 -29.91 7.04
N PRO A 678 1.63 -29.45 7.32
CA PRO A 678 0.84 -30.03 8.39
C PRO A 678 0.45 -31.48 8.07
N PRO A 679 0.50 -32.40 9.05
CA PRO A 679 -0.03 -33.75 8.89
C PRO A 679 -1.54 -33.71 8.59
N SER A 680 -2.02 -34.63 7.77
CA SER A 680 -3.46 -34.79 7.47
C SER A 680 -4.23 -35.21 8.72
N LEU A 681 -5.53 -34.89 8.77
CA LEU A 681 -6.41 -35.37 9.84
C LEU A 681 -6.68 -36.87 9.60
N GLY A 682 -5.91 -37.72 10.29
CA GLY A 682 -6.08 -39.17 10.23
C GLY A 682 -7.36 -39.66 10.92
N THR A 683 -7.71 -40.93 10.72
CA THR A 683 -8.88 -41.57 11.34
C THR A 683 -8.53 -42.35 12.61
N THR A 684 -7.24 -42.53 12.89
CA THR A 684 -6.77 -43.28 14.07
C THR A 684 -6.35 -42.34 15.21
N LYS A 685 -6.44 -42.82 16.46
CA LYS A 685 -6.08 -42.05 17.66
C LYS A 685 -4.61 -41.62 17.69
N GLU A 686 -3.73 -42.42 17.10
CA GLU A 686 -2.30 -42.14 17.00
C GLU A 686 -2.01 -40.99 16.02
N GLU A 687 -2.67 -40.97 14.86
CA GLU A 687 -2.58 -39.87 13.90
C GLU A 687 -3.16 -38.56 14.46
N TRP A 688 -4.22 -38.65 15.28
CA TRP A 688 -4.76 -37.50 16.01
C TRP A 688 -3.76 -36.91 17.01
N LEU A 689 -3.01 -37.74 17.71
CA LEU A 689 -1.97 -37.27 18.63
C LEU A 689 -0.80 -36.61 17.88
N VAL A 690 -0.42 -37.16 16.71
CA VAL A 690 0.57 -36.53 15.82
C VAL A 690 0.07 -35.18 15.31
N TRP A 691 -1.16 -35.09 14.83
CA TRP A 691 -1.79 -33.84 14.39
C TRP A 691 -1.86 -32.79 15.50
N LEU A 692 -2.29 -33.20 16.69
CA LEU A 692 -2.40 -32.34 17.86
C LEU A 692 -1.03 -31.85 18.34
N SER A 693 -0.02 -32.71 18.33
CA SER A 693 1.35 -32.34 18.71
C SER A 693 1.93 -31.29 17.75
N PHE A 694 1.68 -31.43 16.45
CA PHE A 694 2.07 -30.46 15.43
C PHE A 694 1.35 -29.12 15.63
N HIS A 695 0.03 -29.16 15.85
CA HIS A 695 -0.77 -27.94 16.01
C HIS A 695 -0.48 -27.20 17.31
N LYS A 696 -0.17 -27.91 18.40
CA LYS A 696 0.32 -27.31 19.65
C LYS A 696 1.62 -26.52 19.41
N LYS A 697 2.60 -27.12 18.71
CA LYS A 697 3.84 -26.42 18.34
C LYS A 697 3.59 -25.21 17.43
N LYS A 698 2.68 -25.33 16.46
CA LYS A 698 2.27 -24.21 15.61
C LYS A 698 1.64 -23.06 16.40
N TRP A 699 0.73 -23.35 17.31
CA TRP A 699 0.07 -22.33 18.12
C TRP A 699 1.04 -21.65 19.08
N GLU A 700 1.97 -22.41 19.66
CA GLU A 700 3.05 -21.89 20.50
C GLU A 700 3.95 -20.91 19.72
N LEU A 701 4.39 -21.30 18.51
CA LEU A 701 5.17 -20.44 17.62
C LEU A 701 4.39 -19.16 17.24
N GLN A 702 3.11 -19.29 16.89
CA GLN A 702 2.26 -18.14 16.57
C GLN A 702 1.96 -17.24 17.77
N ALA A 703 1.89 -17.79 18.99
CA ALA A 703 1.75 -17.02 20.22
C ALA A 703 3.03 -16.23 20.50
N ARG A 704 4.20 -16.86 20.32
CA ARG A 704 5.52 -16.22 20.46
C ARG A 704 5.72 -15.10 19.44
N GLN A 705 5.41 -15.33 18.17
CA GLN A 705 5.43 -14.29 17.12
C GLN A 705 4.47 -13.12 17.42
N ARG A 706 3.28 -13.39 17.99
CA ARG A 706 2.34 -12.34 18.42
C ARG A 706 2.87 -11.53 19.60
N GLN A 707 3.52 -12.16 20.57
CA GLN A 707 4.18 -11.48 21.69
C GLN A 707 5.36 -10.63 21.21
N GLU A 708 6.19 -11.16 20.30
CA GLU A 708 7.35 -10.45 19.77
C GLU A 708 6.94 -9.25 18.91
N ARG A 709 5.88 -9.38 18.09
CA ARG A 709 5.29 -8.23 17.37
C ARG A 709 4.73 -7.17 18.32
N ARG A 710 4.15 -7.57 19.46
CA ARG A 710 3.75 -6.65 20.53
C ARG A 710 4.96 -5.97 21.19
N LYS A 711 6.08 -6.67 21.38
CA LYS A 711 7.34 -6.10 21.89
C LYS A 711 8.01 -5.14 20.91
N LYS A 712 8.17 -5.53 19.64
CA LYS A 712 8.72 -4.65 18.58
C LYS A 712 7.87 -3.39 18.40
N ARG A 713 6.54 -3.52 18.41
CA ARG A 713 5.62 -2.37 18.43
C ARG A 713 5.76 -1.45 19.64
N ARG A 714 6.33 -1.92 20.77
CA ARG A 714 6.67 -1.10 21.95
C ARG A 714 8.07 -0.49 21.88
N VAL A 715 8.97 -1.06 21.06
CA VAL A 715 10.37 -0.60 20.92
C VAL A 715 10.49 0.45 19.81
N GLU A 716 9.77 0.31 18.69
CA GLU A 716 9.68 1.36 17.65
C GLU A 716 8.98 2.64 18.15
N THR A 717 8.25 2.57 19.27
CA THR A 717 7.64 3.73 19.96
C THR A 717 8.63 4.54 20.80
N LYS A 718 9.90 4.12 20.91
CA LYS A 718 10.90 4.85 21.72
C LYS A 718 11.45 6.12 21.05
N ASP A 719 11.35 6.25 19.72
CA ASP A 719 11.92 7.40 19.00
C ASP A 719 10.88 8.46 18.57
N ARG A 720 9.58 8.26 18.80
CA ARG A 720 8.54 9.29 18.60
C ARG A 720 7.39 9.13 19.60
N VAL A 721 6.96 10.27 20.13
CA VAL A 721 5.93 10.47 21.17
C VAL A 721 4.65 9.66 20.93
N LEU A 722 4.27 8.91 21.99
CA LEU A 722 3.03 8.21 22.39
C LEU A 722 1.90 7.91 21.38
N SER A 723 1.55 6.61 21.26
CA SER A 723 0.17 6.10 21.44
C SER A 723 0.06 4.56 21.42
N SER A 724 -0.81 4.05 22.29
CA SER A 724 -1.12 2.64 22.53
C SER A 724 -2.00 2.06 21.40
N GLY A 725 -1.43 1.19 20.57
CA GLY A 725 -2.10 0.61 19.40
C GLY A 725 -3.23 -0.39 19.71
N VAL A 726 -4.34 -0.25 18.99
CA VAL A 726 -5.53 -1.11 19.01
C VAL A 726 -5.24 -2.52 18.43
N ILE A 727 -5.78 -3.54 19.10
CA ILE A 727 -5.82 -4.95 18.68
C ILE A 727 -6.96 -5.12 17.67
N ARG A 728 -6.71 -5.75 16.51
CA ARG A 728 -7.73 -6.08 15.51
C ARG A 728 -8.78 -7.05 16.08
N ASP A 729 -10.05 -6.68 15.97
CA ASP A 729 -11.19 -7.54 16.28
C ASP A 729 -11.42 -8.58 15.16
N GLY A 730 -11.78 -9.79 15.54
CA GLY A 730 -12.16 -10.89 14.63
C GLY A 730 -13.67 -10.91 14.36
N PRO A 731 -14.18 -11.76 13.47
CA PRO A 731 -15.60 -11.78 13.12
C PRO A 731 -16.43 -12.22 14.33
N THR A 732 -17.43 -11.41 14.66
CA THR A 732 -18.29 -11.54 15.85
C THR A 732 -19.42 -12.54 15.58
N THR A 733 -19.38 -13.71 16.23
CA THR A 733 -20.49 -14.67 16.29
C THR A 733 -21.07 -14.73 17.71
N GLY A 734 -22.41 -14.70 17.83
CA GLY A 734 -23.24 -15.16 18.97
C GLY A 734 -23.03 -14.54 20.36
N LEU A 735 -21.82 -14.60 20.90
CA LEU A 735 -21.45 -14.17 22.26
C LEU A 735 -21.49 -12.65 22.45
N GLY A 736 -21.44 -11.89 21.35
CA GLY A 736 -21.46 -10.42 21.35
C GLY A 736 -22.75 -9.81 21.91
N HIS A 737 -23.90 -10.51 21.82
CA HIS A 737 -25.16 -10.01 22.39
C HIS A 737 -25.18 -10.13 23.92
N PHE A 738 -24.59 -11.19 24.48
CA PHE A 738 -24.43 -11.36 25.92
C PHE A 738 -23.41 -10.36 26.48
N LEU A 739 -22.24 -10.24 25.83
CA LEU A 739 -21.20 -9.26 26.20
C LEU A 739 -21.67 -7.81 26.10
N ARG A 740 -22.53 -7.46 25.11
CA ARG A 740 -23.15 -6.13 25.02
C ARG A 740 -24.14 -5.85 26.15
N ARG A 741 -24.86 -6.85 26.67
CA ARG A 741 -25.81 -6.68 27.78
C ARG A 741 -25.08 -6.42 29.10
N THR A 742 -23.99 -7.15 29.36
CA THR A 742 -23.13 -6.94 30.53
C THR A 742 -22.30 -5.65 30.42
N ALA A 743 -21.86 -5.27 29.22
CA ALA A 743 -21.19 -3.98 29.00
C ALA A 743 -22.17 -2.80 29.20
N ARG A 744 -23.44 -2.94 28.81
CA ARG A 744 -24.46 -1.90 29.06
C ARG A 744 -24.77 -1.71 30.54
N SER A 745 -24.90 -2.78 31.33
CA SER A 745 -25.14 -2.63 32.78
C SER A 745 -24.01 -1.89 33.48
N ILE A 746 -22.75 -2.12 33.08
CA ILE A 746 -21.58 -1.38 33.59
C ILE A 746 -21.62 0.10 33.17
N LEU A 747 -22.13 0.43 31.98
CA LEU A 747 -22.20 1.83 31.52
C LEU A 747 -23.40 2.59 32.11
N ASP A 748 -24.52 1.91 32.35
CA ASP A 748 -25.80 2.55 32.65
C ASP A 748 -26.16 2.56 34.16
N LEU A 749 -25.61 1.64 34.96
CA LEU A 749 -25.93 1.52 36.40
C LEU A 749 -24.87 2.20 37.28
N PRO A 750 -25.24 2.68 38.49
CA PRO A 750 -24.30 3.23 39.45
C PRO A 750 -23.37 2.15 40.01
N TRP A 751 -22.10 2.52 40.19
CA TRP A 751 -21.06 1.66 40.75
C TRP A 751 -20.90 1.98 42.23
N GLN A 752 -21.22 1.01 43.09
CA GLN A 752 -21.00 1.11 44.53
C GLN A 752 -19.60 0.54 44.82
N ILE A 753 -18.63 1.41 45.06
CA ILE A 753 -17.22 1.03 45.17
C ILE A 753 -16.98 0.35 46.52
N VAL A 754 -16.38 -0.84 46.49
CA VAL A 754 -16.02 -1.64 47.69
C VAL A 754 -14.53 -1.50 48.00
N GLN A 755 -13.66 -1.58 46.99
CA GLN A 755 -12.21 -1.48 47.20
C GLN A 755 -11.51 -0.96 45.94
N ILE A 756 -10.49 -0.12 46.13
CA ILE A 756 -9.51 0.24 45.09
C ILE A 756 -8.13 -0.23 45.56
N SER A 757 -7.47 -1.08 44.77
CA SER A 757 -6.16 -1.64 45.11
C SER A 757 -5.16 -1.48 43.97
N GLU A 758 -3.91 -1.16 44.31
CA GLU A 758 -2.79 -1.07 43.36
C GLU A 758 -2.53 -2.42 42.68
N THR A 759 -2.20 -2.40 41.39
CA THR A 759 -1.69 -3.58 40.68
C THR A 759 -0.17 -3.54 40.57
N SER A 760 0.43 -4.55 39.95
CA SER A 760 1.88 -4.56 39.65
C SER A 760 2.29 -3.53 38.60
N GLN A 761 1.34 -2.93 37.88
CA GLN A 761 1.60 -1.89 36.89
C GLN A 761 1.35 -0.49 37.49
N PRO A 762 2.34 0.42 37.49
CA PRO A 762 2.15 1.81 37.92
C PRO A 762 1.01 2.48 37.14
N GLY A 763 0.15 3.23 37.85
CA GLY A 763 -1.01 3.90 37.26
C GLY A 763 -2.24 3.00 37.02
N LEU A 764 -2.10 1.68 37.05
CA LEU A 764 -3.22 0.75 36.89
C LEU A 764 -3.67 0.20 38.25
N PHE A 765 -4.95 0.42 38.56
CA PHE A 765 -5.60 -0.02 39.80
C PHE A 765 -6.69 -1.04 39.50
N ARG A 766 -6.98 -1.89 40.46
CA ARG A 766 -8.12 -2.80 40.46
C ARG A 766 -9.22 -2.19 41.32
N LEU A 767 -10.38 -1.98 40.73
CA LEU A 767 -11.56 -1.41 41.36
C LEU A 767 -12.63 -2.50 41.47
N TRP A 768 -13.01 -2.82 42.71
CA TRP A 768 -14.12 -3.70 43.02
C TRP A 768 -15.36 -2.86 43.27
N ALA A 769 -16.42 -3.08 42.48
CA ALA A 769 -17.68 -2.38 42.62
C ALA A 769 -18.88 -3.30 42.46
N VAL A 770 -19.91 -3.07 43.25
CA VAL A 770 -21.23 -3.69 43.09
C VAL A 770 -22.03 -2.87 42.08
N ILE A 771 -22.46 -3.50 40.99
CA ILE A 771 -23.24 -2.89 39.92
C ILE A 771 -24.51 -3.72 39.74
N GLY A 772 -25.66 -3.15 40.10
CA GLY A 772 -26.89 -3.93 40.21
C GLY A 772 -26.78 -4.98 41.32
N ASN A 773 -26.82 -6.27 40.96
CA ASN A 773 -26.73 -7.39 41.90
C ASN A 773 -25.39 -8.14 41.84
N ASP A 774 -24.50 -7.73 40.95
CA ASP A 774 -23.25 -8.43 40.65
C ASP A 774 -22.03 -7.63 41.13
N LEU A 775 -21.00 -8.34 41.58
CA LEU A 775 -19.71 -7.77 41.94
C LEU A 775 -18.77 -7.82 40.74
N HIS A 776 -18.28 -6.65 40.32
CA HIS A 776 -17.38 -6.50 39.18
C HIS A 776 -15.97 -6.14 39.64
N CYS A 777 -14.98 -6.70 38.96
CA CYS A 777 -13.56 -6.36 39.06
C CYS A 777 -13.17 -5.58 37.79
N ILE A 778 -12.93 -4.28 37.94
CA ILE A 778 -12.70 -3.34 36.84
C ILE A 778 -11.28 -2.81 36.93
N LYS A 779 -10.59 -2.68 35.80
CA LYS A 779 -9.26 -2.06 35.74
C LYS A 779 -9.43 -0.55 35.60
N LEU A 780 -8.86 0.21 36.53
CA LEU A 780 -8.94 1.67 36.57
C LEU A 780 -7.55 2.26 36.27
N ASN A 781 -7.43 3.00 35.18
CA ASN A 781 -6.22 3.72 34.83
C ASN A 781 -6.27 5.14 35.41
N ILE A 782 -5.31 5.46 36.29
CA ILE A 782 -5.22 6.73 36.99
C ILE A 782 -3.93 7.45 36.54
N PRO A 783 -4.04 8.54 35.75
CA PRO A 783 -2.88 9.32 35.35
C PRO A 783 -2.38 10.22 36.49
N ARG A 784 -1.10 10.59 36.41
CA ARG A 784 -0.47 11.65 37.18
C ARG A 784 -0.97 13.00 36.67
N VAL A 785 -1.68 13.73 37.51
CA VAL A 785 -2.14 15.09 37.23
C VAL A 785 -1.37 16.08 38.10
N PHE A 786 -0.85 17.14 37.49
CA PHE A 786 -0.18 18.26 38.18
C PHE A 786 -0.39 19.57 37.43
N TYR A 787 -0.22 20.69 38.11
CA TYR A 787 -0.48 22.01 37.54
C TYR A 787 0.78 22.86 37.48
N VAL A 788 0.96 23.60 36.38
CA VAL A 788 2.14 24.46 36.16
C VAL A 788 1.66 25.88 35.83
N ASN A 789 2.07 26.86 36.63
CA ASN A 789 1.81 28.27 36.40
C ASN A 789 2.99 28.89 35.65
N GLN A 790 2.77 29.39 34.44
CA GLN A 790 3.83 29.97 33.59
C GLN A 790 3.59 31.45 33.32
N ARG A 791 4.65 32.25 33.32
CA ARG A 791 4.60 33.69 33.04
C ARG A 791 4.25 33.99 31.57
N VAL A 792 4.69 33.14 30.66
CA VAL A 792 4.49 33.27 29.20
C VAL A 792 3.40 32.30 28.75
N PRO A 793 2.46 32.70 27.88
CA PRO A 793 1.48 31.79 27.29
C PRO A 793 2.17 30.83 26.31
N LYS A 794 1.73 29.56 26.28
CA LYS A 794 2.14 28.60 25.26
C LYS A 794 1.32 28.82 24.00
N GLU A 795 1.95 28.68 22.83
CA GLU A 795 1.33 29.04 21.53
C GLU A 795 0.29 28.02 21.02
N GLU A 796 0.20 26.81 21.59
CA GLU A 796 -0.81 25.79 21.25
C GLU A 796 -1.23 24.94 22.46
N ASP A 797 -2.50 24.49 22.50
CA ASP A 797 -2.98 23.46 23.43
C ASP A 797 -2.42 22.10 23.00
N GLY A 798 -1.38 21.61 23.69
CA GLY A 798 -0.81 20.29 23.44
C GLY A 798 -1.67 19.17 24.01
N SER A 799 -1.59 17.96 23.46
CA SER A 799 -2.38 16.79 23.92
C SER A 799 -2.17 16.39 25.38
N SER A 800 -1.05 16.81 26.01
CA SER A 800 -0.69 16.47 27.39
C SER A 800 -1.03 17.54 28.42
N PHE A 801 -1.42 18.76 28.01
CA PHE A 801 -1.74 19.86 28.92
C PHE A 801 -2.91 20.70 28.46
N ARG A 802 -3.73 21.18 29.40
CA ARG A 802 -4.88 22.06 29.12
C ARG A 802 -4.80 23.32 29.96
N LYS A 803 -5.13 24.49 29.38
CA LYS A 803 -5.22 25.73 30.17
C LYS A 803 -6.44 25.67 31.10
N VAL A 804 -6.25 25.96 32.38
CA VAL A 804 -7.31 25.88 33.41
C VAL A 804 -7.37 27.13 34.28
N ASN A 805 -8.58 27.45 34.76
CA ASN A 805 -8.80 28.52 35.71
C ASN A 805 -9.00 27.92 37.10
N ARG A 806 -7.93 27.84 37.90
CA ARG A 806 -7.95 27.42 39.31
C ARG A 806 -7.35 28.49 40.21
N VAL A 807 -7.76 28.51 41.47
CA VAL A 807 -7.19 29.41 42.49
C VAL A 807 -5.93 28.78 43.05
N LEU A 808 -4.81 29.51 43.03
CA LEU A 808 -3.54 29.05 43.58
C LEU A 808 -3.45 29.29 45.10
N PRO A 809 -2.73 28.45 45.85
CA PRO A 809 -2.52 28.64 47.28
C PRO A 809 -1.95 30.03 47.60
N ARG A 810 -2.34 30.60 48.76
CA ARG A 810 -1.91 31.93 49.24
C ARG A 810 -2.28 33.10 48.33
N SER A 811 -3.29 32.94 47.47
CA SER A 811 -3.72 33.97 46.50
C SER A 811 -2.61 34.41 45.54
N ASN A 812 -1.69 33.50 45.22
CA ASN A 812 -0.67 33.73 44.19
C ASN A 812 -1.32 34.14 42.85
N MET A 813 -0.66 35.04 42.12
CA MET A 813 -1.16 35.52 40.82
C MET A 813 -1.14 34.39 39.78
N VAL A 814 -2.32 34.13 39.19
CA VAL A 814 -2.47 33.18 38.09
C VAL A 814 -2.07 33.88 36.80
N TYR A 815 -0.96 33.45 36.19
CA TYR A 815 -0.53 33.95 34.88
C TYR A 815 -1.18 33.09 33.79
N ASN A 816 -0.52 31.98 33.43
CA ASN A 816 -1.06 30.96 32.55
C ASN A 816 -0.93 29.61 33.23
N LEU A 817 -2.02 29.13 33.82
CA LEU A 817 -2.06 27.87 34.55
C LEU A 817 -2.48 26.73 33.62
N TYR A 818 -1.64 25.71 33.54
CA TYR A 818 -1.87 24.52 32.73
C TYR A 818 -1.96 23.28 33.62
N GLU A 819 -2.96 22.43 33.38
CA GLU A 819 -3.10 21.11 33.95
C GLU A 819 -2.47 20.09 33.02
N TYR A 820 -1.48 19.34 33.52
CA TYR A 820 -0.84 18.23 32.80
C TYR A 820 -1.45 16.91 33.25
N SER A 821 -1.77 16.02 32.31
CA SER A 821 -2.26 14.66 32.58
C SER A 821 -1.34 13.66 31.89
N VAL A 822 -0.59 12.90 32.68
CA VAL A 822 0.50 12.04 32.21
C VAL A 822 0.33 10.62 32.75
N PRO A 823 0.45 9.56 31.95
CA PRO A 823 0.51 8.19 32.46
C PRO A 823 1.61 7.99 33.51
N GLU A 824 1.31 7.28 34.60
CA GLU A 824 2.22 7.16 35.75
C GLU A 824 3.53 6.44 35.41
N ASP A 825 3.48 5.44 34.52
CA ASP A 825 4.66 4.73 34.02
C ASP A 825 5.62 5.69 33.31
N MET A 826 5.11 6.54 32.42
CA MET A 826 5.89 7.56 31.74
C MET A 826 6.46 8.60 32.71
N TYR A 827 5.65 9.04 33.68
CA TYR A 827 6.08 10.00 34.69
C TYR A 827 7.25 9.46 35.53
N GLN A 828 7.20 8.18 35.94
CA GLN A 828 8.27 7.56 36.72
C GLN A 828 9.55 7.37 35.90
N GLU A 829 9.45 6.99 34.62
CA GLU A 829 10.61 6.82 33.74
C GLU A 829 11.32 8.14 33.43
N HIS A 830 10.56 9.22 33.18
CA HIS A 830 11.09 10.52 32.74
C HIS A 830 11.08 11.59 33.83
N ILE A 831 10.98 11.21 35.10
CA ILE A 831 10.84 12.16 36.22
C ILE A 831 11.97 13.20 36.28
N ASN A 832 13.19 12.81 35.90
CA ASN A 832 14.36 13.70 35.91
C ASN A 832 14.29 14.75 34.79
N GLU A 833 13.83 14.38 33.61
CA GLU A 833 13.66 15.29 32.46
C GLU A 833 12.50 16.25 32.73
N ILE A 834 11.37 15.72 33.19
CA ILE A 834 10.21 16.53 33.59
C ILE A 834 10.62 17.53 34.68
N ASN A 835 11.37 17.12 35.70
CA ASN A 835 11.83 18.05 36.74
C ASN A 835 12.81 19.12 36.22
N ALA A 836 13.63 18.80 35.21
CA ALA A 836 14.53 19.77 34.57
C ALA A 836 13.73 20.82 33.79
N ASP A 837 12.74 20.38 33.00
CA ASP A 837 11.84 21.27 32.27
C ASP A 837 10.97 22.12 33.22
N LEU A 838 10.52 21.52 34.32
CA LEU A 838 9.74 22.20 35.36
C LEU A 838 10.56 23.22 36.18
N SER A 839 11.88 23.23 36.04
CA SER A 839 12.79 24.18 36.69
C SER A 839 13.12 25.40 35.81
N ALA A 840 12.47 25.52 34.65
CA ALA A 840 12.71 26.63 33.72
C ALA A 840 12.32 28.00 34.33
N PRO A 841 13.04 29.09 34.00
CA PRO A 841 12.86 30.40 34.64
C PRO A 841 11.52 31.10 34.34
N ASP A 842 10.82 30.66 33.30
CA ASP A 842 9.47 31.10 32.92
C ASP A 842 8.36 30.45 33.76
N ILE A 843 8.67 29.37 34.48
CA ILE A 843 7.77 28.67 35.39
C ILE A 843 7.77 29.39 36.74
N GLU A 844 6.60 29.87 37.16
CA GLU A 844 6.41 30.51 38.46
C GLU A 844 6.24 29.48 39.58
N GLY A 845 5.52 28.40 39.31
CA GLY A 845 5.22 27.39 40.32
C GLY A 845 4.61 26.12 39.75
N VAL A 846 4.90 25.01 40.42
CA VAL A 846 4.38 23.67 40.10
C VAL A 846 3.63 23.14 41.32
N TYR A 847 2.43 22.60 41.09
CA TYR A 847 1.49 22.18 42.13
C TYR A 847 1.02 20.74 41.90
N GLU A 848 0.72 20.02 42.98
CA GLU A 848 0.15 18.66 43.00
C GLU A 848 0.98 17.49 42.41
N THR A 849 2.27 17.67 42.14
CA THR A 849 3.13 16.57 41.62
C THR A 849 3.23 15.37 42.57
N GLN A 850 3.19 15.62 43.89
CA GLN A 850 3.37 14.60 44.94
C GLN A 850 2.06 13.98 45.46
N VAL A 851 0.91 14.24 44.85
CA VAL A 851 -0.37 13.68 45.30
C VAL A 851 -0.44 12.17 45.02
N PRO A 852 -0.69 11.29 46.02
CA PRO A 852 -0.85 9.86 45.76
C PRO A 852 -2.01 9.58 44.80
N LEU A 853 -1.82 8.67 43.84
CA LEU A 853 -2.85 8.35 42.83
C LEU A 853 -4.13 7.79 43.44
N LEU A 854 -4.00 6.96 44.48
CA LEU A 854 -5.15 6.43 45.22
C LEU A 854 -5.97 7.56 45.86
N LEU A 855 -5.30 8.53 46.49
CA LEU A 855 -5.96 9.69 47.08
C LEU A 855 -6.71 10.50 46.01
N ARG A 856 -6.12 10.69 44.82
CA ARG A 856 -6.77 11.36 43.70
C ARG A 856 -8.03 10.63 43.22
N ALA A 857 -7.97 9.31 43.10
CA ALA A 857 -9.14 8.50 42.75
C ALA A 857 -10.25 8.59 43.80
N LEU A 858 -9.90 8.53 45.09
CA LEU A 858 -10.85 8.72 46.18
C LEU A 858 -11.48 10.12 46.12
N ILE A 859 -10.68 11.15 45.80
CA ILE A 859 -11.14 12.54 45.68
C ILE A 859 -12.08 12.75 44.48
N GLN A 860 -11.96 11.96 43.42
CA GLN A 860 -12.79 12.14 42.23
C GLN A 860 -14.02 11.22 42.20
N LEU A 861 -13.93 10.00 42.72
CA LEU A 861 -14.97 8.98 42.60
C LEU A 861 -15.92 8.92 43.81
N GLY A 862 -15.42 9.19 45.02
CA GLY A 862 -16.21 8.98 46.25
C GLY A 862 -16.59 7.49 46.45
N CYS A 863 -17.75 7.24 47.06
CA CYS A 863 -18.27 5.89 47.32
C CYS A 863 -19.22 5.36 46.22
N VAL A 864 -19.87 6.26 45.46
CA VAL A 864 -20.74 5.92 44.34
C VAL A 864 -20.34 6.73 43.11
N CYS A 865 -20.07 6.06 41.99
CA CYS A 865 -19.76 6.70 40.72
C CYS A 865 -20.57 6.12 39.55
N MET A 866 -20.55 6.79 38.40
CA MET A 866 -21.19 6.33 37.17
C MET A 866 -20.38 6.80 35.98
N VAL A 867 -20.44 6.05 34.87
CA VAL A 867 -19.77 6.44 33.63
C VAL A 867 -20.41 7.70 33.05
N SER A 868 -19.59 8.68 32.68
CA SER A 868 -20.06 9.94 32.09
C SER A 868 -20.74 9.71 30.74
N ARG A 869 -21.99 10.18 30.59
CA ARG A 869 -22.79 9.99 29.37
C ARG A 869 -22.15 10.59 28.11
N GLN A 870 -21.35 11.65 28.25
CA GLN A 870 -20.67 12.31 27.13
C GLN A 870 -19.58 11.42 26.51
N LEU A 871 -18.99 10.53 27.32
CA LEU A 871 -17.86 9.68 26.93
C LEU A 871 -18.30 8.23 26.62
N VAL A 872 -19.59 7.90 26.78
CA VAL A 872 -20.18 6.59 26.45
C VAL A 872 -20.04 6.26 24.96
N GLN A 873 -20.16 7.24 24.06
CA GLN A 873 -20.00 7.04 22.61
C GLN A 873 -18.58 6.60 22.21
N HIS A 874 -17.55 7.00 22.95
CA HIS A 874 -16.16 6.59 22.72
C HIS A 874 -15.85 5.17 23.21
N LEU A 875 -16.68 4.62 24.11
CA LEU A 875 -16.49 3.30 24.72
C LEU A 875 -17.29 2.18 24.00
N THR A 876 -18.28 2.53 23.18
CA THR A 876 -19.04 1.57 22.36
C THR A 876 -18.16 0.87 21.32
N GLY A 877 -17.59 -0.28 21.69
CA GLY A 877 -16.77 -1.13 20.81
C GLY A 877 -15.45 -1.61 21.42
N ARG A 878 -15.05 -1.11 22.59
CA ARG A 878 -13.90 -1.63 23.36
C ARG A 878 -14.37 -2.72 24.34
N GLU A 879 -13.55 -3.73 24.60
CA GLU A 879 -13.79 -4.65 25.72
C GLU A 879 -13.86 -3.83 27.02
N ALA A 880 -15.01 -3.87 27.70
CA ALA A 880 -15.38 -3.03 28.85
C ALA A 880 -14.64 -3.40 30.15
N GLU A 881 -13.34 -3.66 30.09
CA GLU A 881 -12.55 -4.06 31.26
C GLU A 881 -11.68 -2.95 31.85
N THR A 882 -11.33 -1.91 31.07
CA THR A 882 -10.40 -0.85 31.50
C THR A 882 -11.00 0.54 31.29
N PHE A 883 -11.02 1.34 32.36
CA PHE A 883 -11.58 2.70 32.36
C PHE A 883 -10.52 3.69 32.84
N SER A 884 -10.40 4.86 32.19
CA SER A 884 -9.64 5.99 32.74
C SER A 884 -10.46 6.68 33.83
N LEU A 885 -9.79 7.25 34.83
CA LEU A 885 -10.42 8.00 35.92
C LEU A 885 -11.33 9.13 35.42
N GLU A 886 -10.98 9.79 34.30
CA GLU A 886 -11.75 10.86 33.67
C GLU A 886 -13.12 10.43 33.14
N TYR A 887 -13.33 9.14 32.87
CA TYR A 887 -14.60 8.62 32.35
C TYR A 887 -15.65 8.42 33.44
N LEU A 888 -15.26 8.52 34.71
CA LEU A 888 -16.11 8.24 35.85
C LEU A 888 -16.42 9.54 36.62
N GLU A 889 -17.69 9.73 36.91
CA GLU A 889 -18.21 10.87 37.67
C GLU A 889 -18.79 10.37 39.00
N MET A 890 -18.45 11.05 40.10
CA MET A 890 -19.10 10.83 41.39
C MET A 890 -20.60 11.17 41.30
N ARG A 891 -21.44 10.37 41.96
CA ARG A 891 -22.88 10.63 42.13
C ARG A 891 -23.18 10.85 43.61
N SER A 892 -24.17 11.70 43.89
CA SER A 892 -24.58 12.01 45.25
C SER A 892 -25.39 10.86 45.87
N LEU A 893 -25.21 10.65 47.18
CA LEU A 893 -25.98 9.70 47.98
C LEU A 893 -27.48 10.05 48.07
N ALA A 894 -27.86 11.29 47.74
CA ALA A 894 -29.27 11.67 47.59
C ALA A 894 -29.95 10.98 46.40
N GLN A 895 -29.18 10.54 45.40
CA GLN A 895 -29.69 9.90 44.19
C GLN A 895 -29.60 8.37 44.24
N PHE A 896 -28.62 7.82 44.97
CA PHE A 896 -28.35 6.38 45.01
C PHE A 896 -27.93 5.94 46.41
N SER A 897 -28.46 4.82 46.89
CA SER A 897 -28.02 4.19 48.13
C SER A 897 -26.68 3.49 47.96
N TYR A 898 -25.91 3.43 49.05
CA TYR A 898 -24.60 2.78 49.10
C TYR A 898 -24.61 1.55 50.02
N LEU A 899 -24.41 0.36 49.44
CA LEU A 899 -24.27 -0.94 50.10
C LEU A 899 -25.31 -1.17 51.21
N GLU A 900 -26.58 -1.28 50.83
CA GLU A 900 -27.64 -1.57 51.81
C GLU A 900 -27.45 -2.95 52.48
N PRO A 901 -27.91 -3.14 53.73
CA PRO A 901 -27.80 -4.43 54.42
C PRO A 901 -28.31 -5.59 53.55
N GLY A 902 -27.47 -6.62 53.35
CA GLY A 902 -27.78 -7.78 52.52
C GLY A 902 -27.33 -7.69 51.04
N SER A 903 -26.82 -6.55 50.58
CA SER A 903 -26.27 -6.34 49.23
C SER A 903 -24.97 -7.11 48.95
N ILE A 904 -24.14 -7.34 49.97
CA ILE A 904 -22.88 -8.07 49.87
C ILE A 904 -22.73 -9.06 51.03
N ARG A 905 -22.30 -10.29 50.71
CA ARG A 905 -21.97 -11.31 51.71
C ARG A 905 -20.54 -11.12 52.19
N HIS A 906 -20.20 -11.58 53.38
CA HIS A 906 -18.84 -11.47 53.90
C HIS A 906 -18.29 -12.83 54.39
N ILE A 907 -16.97 -12.98 54.26
CA ILE A 907 -16.16 -14.04 54.88
C ILE A 907 -15.23 -13.36 55.88
N PHE A 908 -15.04 -13.96 57.04
CA PHE A 908 -14.15 -13.39 58.06
C PHE A 908 -12.84 -14.16 58.13
N LEU A 909 -11.72 -13.45 58.02
CA LEU A 909 -10.39 -13.97 58.23
C LEU A 909 -9.75 -13.27 59.42
N TYR A 910 -9.58 -14.02 60.50
CA TYR A 910 -8.76 -13.62 61.63
C TYR A 910 -7.34 -14.15 61.46
N HIS A 911 -6.35 -13.31 61.67
CA HIS A 911 -4.94 -13.66 61.73
C HIS A 911 -4.25 -12.88 62.86
N HIS A 912 -3.48 -13.59 63.67
CA HIS A 912 -2.61 -12.93 64.64
C HIS A 912 -1.33 -13.74 64.80
N SER A 913 -0.18 -13.11 64.56
CA SER A 913 1.15 -13.73 64.75
C SER A 913 1.94 -13.06 65.88
N GLN A 914 2.55 -13.86 66.77
CA GLN A 914 3.52 -13.41 67.77
C GLN A 914 4.72 -14.36 67.80
N GLY A 915 5.91 -13.88 67.39
CA GLY A 915 7.11 -14.71 67.30
C GLY A 915 6.95 -15.86 66.31
N SER A 916 7.20 -17.10 66.76
CA SER A 916 7.01 -18.33 65.97
C SER A 916 5.59 -18.91 66.03
N LYS A 917 4.66 -18.22 66.71
CA LYS A 917 3.28 -18.67 66.92
C LYS A 917 2.32 -17.81 66.09
N ALA A 918 1.34 -18.43 65.44
CA ALA A 918 0.26 -17.71 64.77
C ALA A 918 -1.07 -18.46 64.85
N LEU A 919 -2.16 -17.72 64.85
CA LEU A 919 -3.51 -18.28 64.75
C LEU A 919 -4.20 -17.70 63.51
N PHE A 920 -4.77 -18.58 62.68
CA PHE A 920 -5.64 -18.20 61.57
C PHE A 920 -7.04 -18.76 61.81
N GLY A 921 -8.08 -17.95 61.64
CA GLY A 921 -9.47 -18.37 61.71
C GLY A 921 -10.22 -17.89 60.47
N LEU A 922 -10.69 -18.82 59.65
CA LEU A 922 -11.52 -18.52 58.48
C LEU A 922 -12.97 -18.92 58.78
N PHE A 923 -13.87 -17.94 58.89
CA PHE A 923 -15.29 -18.16 59.12
C PHE A 923 -16.08 -17.85 57.87
N ILE A 924 -16.94 -18.79 57.47
CA ILE A 924 -17.86 -18.64 56.35
C ILE A 924 -19.29 -18.73 56.92
N PRO A 925 -19.90 -17.60 57.30
CA PRO A 925 -21.23 -17.58 57.93
C PRO A 925 -22.29 -18.30 57.10
N SER A 926 -22.25 -18.13 55.77
CA SER A 926 -23.20 -18.72 54.82
C SER A 926 -23.15 -20.25 54.74
N GLN A 927 -22.06 -20.86 55.21
CA GLN A 927 -21.90 -22.32 55.30
C GLN A 927 -21.96 -22.82 56.75
N ARG A 928 -22.10 -21.93 57.74
CA ARG A 928 -21.97 -22.21 59.19
C ARG A 928 -20.69 -23.00 59.49
N LYS A 929 -19.60 -22.69 58.79
CA LYS A 929 -18.32 -23.40 58.86
C LYS A 929 -17.20 -22.46 59.31
N ALA A 930 -16.38 -22.92 60.25
CA ALA A 930 -15.21 -22.21 60.73
C ALA A 930 -13.98 -23.11 60.68
N SER A 931 -12.94 -22.70 59.97
CA SER A 931 -11.67 -23.42 59.87
C SER A 931 -10.59 -22.67 60.62
N VAL A 932 -10.03 -23.28 61.65
CA VAL A 932 -9.03 -22.70 62.55
C VAL A 932 -7.70 -23.41 62.35
N PHE A 933 -6.65 -22.65 62.05
CA PHE A 933 -5.29 -23.15 61.89
C PHE A 933 -4.38 -22.57 62.96
N VAL A 934 -3.71 -23.44 63.71
CA VAL A 934 -2.75 -23.06 64.73
C VAL A 934 -1.35 -23.33 64.18
N LEU A 935 -0.51 -22.29 64.14
CA LEU A 935 0.91 -22.38 63.81
C LEU A 935 1.71 -22.33 65.12
N ASP A 936 2.48 -23.39 65.39
CA ASP A 936 3.42 -23.44 66.52
C ASP A 936 4.64 -24.27 66.12
N THR A 937 5.74 -24.18 66.89
CA THR A 937 6.98 -24.95 66.61
C THR A 937 6.80 -26.46 66.78
N VAL A 938 5.78 -26.86 67.53
CA VAL A 938 5.38 -28.26 67.75
C VAL A 938 3.90 -28.40 67.41
N ARG A 939 3.50 -29.53 66.78
CA ARG A 939 2.09 -29.84 66.48
C ARG A 939 1.29 -30.18 67.76
N SER A 940 1.13 -29.21 68.64
CA SER A 940 0.38 -29.32 69.89
C SER A 940 -0.97 -28.61 69.74
N ASN A 941 -2.06 -29.35 69.92
CA ASN A 941 -3.42 -28.81 69.90
C ASN A 941 -3.94 -28.68 71.33
N GLN A 942 -3.82 -27.49 71.91
CA GLN A 942 -4.35 -27.12 73.22
C GLN A 942 -5.67 -26.33 73.09
N MET A 943 -6.37 -26.47 71.95
CA MET A 943 -7.56 -25.68 71.68
C MET A 943 -8.71 -26.07 72.63
N PRO A 944 -9.43 -25.08 73.18
CA PRO A 944 -10.61 -25.33 73.99
C PRO A 944 -11.76 -25.85 73.12
N ASN A 945 -12.84 -26.34 73.75
CA ASN A 945 -14.06 -26.69 73.03
C ASN A 945 -14.70 -25.41 72.43
N LEU A 946 -14.43 -25.19 71.14
CA LEU A 946 -14.86 -23.99 70.40
C LEU A 946 -16.38 -23.89 70.29
N ASN A 947 -17.11 -24.99 70.22
CA ASN A 947 -18.59 -24.97 70.17
C ASN A 947 -19.18 -24.39 71.47
N SER A 948 -18.67 -24.85 72.62
CA SER A 948 -19.09 -24.35 73.92
C SER A 948 -18.67 -22.89 74.13
N MET A 949 -17.45 -22.55 73.74
CA MET A 949 -16.93 -21.18 73.83
C MET A 949 -17.72 -20.20 72.94
N TYR A 950 -18.01 -20.59 71.69
CA TYR A 950 -18.81 -19.82 70.76
C TYR A 950 -20.22 -19.60 71.31
N SER A 951 -20.90 -20.66 71.75
CA SER A 951 -22.26 -20.57 72.29
C SER A 951 -22.32 -19.68 73.54
N SER A 952 -21.30 -19.74 74.40
CA SER A 952 -21.22 -18.90 75.60
C SER A 952 -21.02 -17.42 75.26
N GLU A 953 -20.08 -17.10 74.36
CA GLU A 953 -19.81 -15.70 73.97
C GLU A 953 -20.94 -15.14 73.10
N HIS A 954 -21.57 -15.96 72.24
CA HIS A 954 -22.74 -15.59 71.44
C HIS A 954 -23.93 -15.22 72.32
N ARG A 955 -24.26 -16.05 73.34
CA ARG A 955 -25.33 -15.72 74.31
C ARG A 955 -25.07 -14.41 75.05
N LEU A 956 -23.82 -14.19 75.49
CA LEU A 956 -23.44 -12.95 76.18
C LEU A 956 -23.60 -11.69 75.31
N LEU A 957 -23.42 -11.82 73.99
CA LEU A 957 -23.55 -10.70 73.06
C LEU A 957 -25.00 -10.53 72.56
N LEU A 958 -25.76 -11.63 72.45
CA LEU A 958 -27.18 -11.64 72.13
C LEU A 958 -28.01 -10.83 73.15
N GLU A 959 -27.65 -10.93 74.44
CA GLU A 959 -28.26 -10.12 75.50
C GLU A 959 -27.95 -8.61 75.37
N LYS A 960 -26.93 -8.21 74.61
CA LYS A 960 -26.47 -6.81 74.50
C LYS A 960 -26.84 -6.11 73.20
N VAL A 961 -26.82 -6.80 72.05
CA VAL A 961 -26.87 -6.17 70.72
C VAL A 961 -28.13 -6.56 69.92
N GLY A 962 -28.87 -7.59 70.33
CA GLY A 962 -30.02 -8.13 69.59
C GLY A 962 -29.64 -9.10 68.47
N PRO A 963 -30.61 -9.82 67.86
CA PRO A 963 -30.35 -10.92 66.93
C PRO A 963 -29.92 -10.48 65.51
N ASP A 964 -30.26 -9.26 65.09
CA ASP A 964 -30.14 -8.84 63.68
C ASP A 964 -28.70 -8.53 63.23
N LEU A 965 -27.79 -8.28 64.18
CA LEU A 965 -26.38 -7.94 63.95
C LEU A 965 -25.42 -9.05 64.43
N LEU A 966 -25.93 -10.28 64.60
CA LEU A 966 -25.15 -11.41 65.09
C LEU A 966 -25.01 -12.51 64.03
N PRO A 967 -23.81 -13.09 63.86
CA PRO A 967 -23.61 -14.27 63.03
C PRO A 967 -24.44 -15.49 63.52
N PRO A 968 -24.57 -16.55 62.68
CA PRO A 968 -25.39 -17.72 62.99
C PRO A 968 -25.09 -18.37 64.35
N ASP A 969 -26.13 -18.79 65.06
CA ASP A 969 -26.10 -19.38 66.41
C ASP A 969 -25.17 -20.59 66.59
N LYS A 970 -24.88 -21.33 65.51
CA LYS A 970 -24.03 -22.52 65.52
C LYS A 970 -23.08 -22.57 64.33
N HIS A 971 -21.83 -22.97 64.60
CA HIS A 971 -20.80 -23.20 63.59
C HIS A 971 -20.17 -24.60 63.76
N ILE A 972 -19.76 -25.21 62.65
CA ILE A 972 -18.95 -26.41 62.63
C ILE A 972 -17.48 -25.99 62.58
N PHE A 973 -16.74 -26.26 63.65
CA PHE A 973 -15.32 -25.92 63.75
C PHE A 973 -14.42 -27.08 63.28
N GLU A 974 -13.54 -26.80 62.32
CA GLU A 974 -12.43 -27.66 61.94
C GLU A 974 -11.12 -27.06 62.43
N VAL A 975 -10.40 -27.73 63.33
CA VAL A 975 -9.14 -27.25 63.90
C VAL A 975 -7.96 -28.05 63.34
N ARG A 976 -6.93 -27.37 62.85
CA ARG A 976 -5.69 -28.00 62.32
C ARG A 976 -4.46 -27.34 62.94
N ALA A 977 -3.60 -28.12 63.60
CA ALA A 977 -2.32 -27.64 64.12
C ALA A 977 -1.20 -27.98 63.11
N GLU A 978 -0.50 -26.96 62.64
CA GLU A 978 0.56 -27.08 61.63
C GLU A 978 1.85 -26.42 62.10
N THR A 979 2.98 -26.89 61.56
CA THR A 979 4.32 -26.34 61.84
C THR A 979 4.85 -25.49 60.69
N ASP A 980 4.29 -25.64 59.49
CA ASP A 980 4.68 -24.90 58.29
C ASP A 980 3.55 -24.00 57.81
N LEU A 981 3.87 -22.71 57.73
CA LEU A 981 3.00 -21.65 57.26
C LEU A 981 2.50 -21.87 55.81
N LYS A 982 3.31 -22.46 54.92
CA LYS A 982 2.89 -22.70 53.53
C LYS A 982 1.75 -23.72 53.43
N THR A 983 1.67 -24.65 54.38
CA THR A 983 0.60 -25.65 54.44
C THR A 983 -0.74 -24.98 54.79
N ILE A 984 -0.72 -24.03 55.71
CA ILE A 984 -1.88 -23.19 56.07
C ILE A 984 -2.33 -22.36 54.86
N TYR A 985 -1.42 -21.71 54.15
CA TYR A 985 -1.73 -20.92 52.95
C TYR A 985 -2.43 -21.76 51.87
N ARG A 986 -1.89 -22.95 51.56
CA ARG A 986 -2.52 -23.87 50.60
C ARG A 986 -3.88 -24.37 51.05
N ALA A 987 -4.13 -24.50 52.35
CA ALA A 987 -5.41 -24.93 52.89
C ALA A 987 -6.46 -23.81 52.78
N ILE A 988 -6.13 -22.59 53.20
CA ILE A 988 -7.00 -21.41 53.07
C ILE A 988 -7.31 -21.15 51.59
N GLN A 989 -6.32 -21.21 50.71
CA GLN A 989 -6.52 -21.05 49.27
C GLN A 989 -7.51 -22.05 48.69
N ARG A 990 -7.41 -23.33 49.05
CA ARG A 990 -8.34 -24.37 48.60
C ARG A 990 -9.77 -24.11 49.08
N LEU A 991 -9.94 -23.66 50.32
CA LEU A 991 -11.25 -23.34 50.88
C LEU A 991 -11.91 -22.16 50.15
N LEU A 992 -11.14 -21.09 49.88
CA LEU A 992 -11.64 -19.90 49.18
C LEU A 992 -11.94 -20.16 47.69
N LEU A 993 -11.10 -20.95 47.00
CA LEU A 993 -11.37 -21.38 45.62
C LEU A 993 -12.66 -22.21 45.53
N GLY A 994 -12.82 -23.18 46.44
CA GLY A 994 -14.05 -23.98 46.52
C GLY A 994 -15.29 -23.11 46.74
N TYR A 995 -15.21 -22.12 47.63
CA TYR A 995 -16.32 -21.16 47.85
C TYR A 995 -16.65 -20.35 46.58
N LYS A 996 -15.63 -19.90 45.84
CA LYS A 996 -15.81 -19.12 44.61
C LYS A 996 -16.52 -19.92 43.51
N GLU A 997 -16.17 -21.19 43.36
CA GLU A 997 -16.78 -22.08 42.36
C GLU A 997 -18.29 -22.27 42.58
N GLU A 998 -18.75 -22.19 43.83
CA GLU A 998 -20.18 -22.28 44.18
C GLU A 998 -21.00 -21.04 43.76
N ARG A 999 -20.36 -19.96 43.27
CA ARG A 999 -20.99 -18.72 42.75
C ARG A 999 -22.12 -18.16 43.62
N ARG A 1000 -21.87 -18.06 44.94
CA ARG A 1000 -22.83 -17.58 45.94
C ARG A 1000 -23.08 -16.06 45.93
N GLY A 1001 -22.97 -15.38 44.79
CA GLY A 1001 -23.20 -13.93 44.66
C GLY A 1001 -22.06 -13.04 45.19
N PRO A 1002 -22.28 -11.71 45.26
CA PRO A 1002 -21.25 -10.74 45.65
C PRO A 1002 -20.75 -11.01 47.07
N THR A 1003 -19.44 -11.23 47.22
CA THR A 1003 -18.82 -11.59 48.51
C THR A 1003 -17.53 -10.79 48.74
N LEU A 1004 -17.36 -10.22 49.94
CA LEU A 1004 -16.11 -9.61 50.41
C LEU A 1004 -15.42 -10.46 51.48
N ILE A 1005 -14.13 -10.23 51.70
CA ILE A 1005 -13.38 -10.82 52.80
C ILE A 1005 -13.01 -9.73 53.80
N ALA A 1006 -13.59 -9.81 55.00
CA ALA A 1006 -13.21 -8.99 56.13
C ALA A 1006 -11.96 -9.58 56.80
N ILE A 1007 -10.85 -8.84 56.76
CA ILE A 1007 -9.56 -9.28 57.28
C ILE A 1007 -9.25 -8.53 58.57
N GLN A 1008 -9.03 -9.28 59.64
CA GLN A 1008 -8.39 -8.78 60.84
C GLN A 1008 -7.03 -9.44 60.98
N SER A 1009 -5.97 -8.67 60.80
CA SER A 1009 -4.60 -9.18 60.77
C SER A 1009 -3.63 -8.13 61.31
N ASN A 1010 -2.62 -8.56 62.06
CA ASN A 1010 -1.49 -7.71 62.41
C ASN A 1010 -0.41 -7.62 61.30
N TRP A 1011 -0.61 -8.30 60.17
CA TRP A 1011 0.18 -8.10 58.95
C TRP A 1011 -0.53 -7.19 57.96
N GLU A 1012 0.26 -6.44 57.20
CA GLU A 1012 -0.21 -5.69 56.05
C GLU A 1012 -0.88 -6.61 55.01
N LEU A 1013 -1.96 -6.12 54.38
CA LEU A 1013 -2.67 -6.79 53.30
C LEU A 1013 -1.74 -7.22 52.16
N LYS A 1014 -0.78 -6.37 51.76
CA LYS A 1014 0.19 -6.68 50.70
C LYS A 1014 0.98 -7.97 50.98
N ARG A 1015 1.36 -8.20 52.25
CA ARG A 1015 2.07 -9.43 52.67
C ARG A 1015 1.16 -10.65 52.60
N LEU A 1016 -0.10 -10.53 53.02
CA LEU A 1016 -1.08 -11.63 52.95
C LEU A 1016 -1.38 -12.02 51.50
N THR A 1017 -1.61 -11.05 50.62
CA THR A 1017 -1.88 -11.29 49.19
C THR A 1017 -0.69 -11.92 48.48
N THR A 1018 0.55 -11.52 48.82
CA THR A 1018 1.77 -12.14 48.28
C THR A 1018 1.91 -13.61 48.70
N GLY A 1019 1.53 -13.93 49.94
CA GLY A 1019 1.55 -15.30 50.46
C GLY A 1019 0.39 -16.18 49.97
N MET A 1020 -0.77 -15.57 49.73
CA MET A 1020 -2.01 -16.23 49.31
C MET A 1020 -2.65 -15.48 48.13
N PRO A 1021 -2.26 -15.79 46.88
CA PRO A 1021 -2.74 -15.09 45.69
C PRO A 1021 -4.25 -15.18 45.45
N VAL A 1022 -4.96 -16.13 46.07
CA VAL A 1022 -6.43 -16.23 45.98
C VAL A 1022 -7.14 -14.96 46.47
N PHE A 1023 -6.53 -14.21 47.38
CA PHE A 1023 -7.12 -12.99 47.91
C PHE A 1023 -7.28 -11.90 46.85
N GLU A 1024 -6.52 -11.96 45.76
CA GLU A 1024 -6.71 -11.07 44.62
C GLU A 1024 -8.06 -11.24 43.91
N GLU A 1025 -8.74 -12.37 44.14
CA GLU A 1025 -10.01 -12.70 43.51
C GLU A 1025 -11.24 -12.18 44.28
N PHE A 1026 -11.03 -11.56 45.44
CA PHE A 1026 -12.09 -11.00 46.30
C PHE A 1026 -11.71 -9.58 46.75
N PRO A 1027 -12.71 -8.71 47.02
CA PRO A 1027 -12.45 -7.46 47.71
C PRO A 1027 -12.09 -7.72 49.18
N LEU A 1028 -10.99 -7.13 49.63
CA LEU A 1028 -10.44 -7.27 50.98
C LEU A 1028 -10.71 -6.00 51.79
N VAL A 1029 -11.46 -6.13 52.88
CA VAL A 1029 -11.80 -5.03 53.78
C VAL A 1029 -11.07 -5.24 55.11
N PRO A 1030 -10.08 -4.40 55.47
CA PRO A 1030 -9.40 -4.52 56.75
C PRO A 1030 -10.32 -4.05 57.89
N VAL A 1031 -10.51 -4.88 58.91
CA VAL A 1031 -11.23 -4.53 60.15
C VAL A 1031 -10.17 -4.28 61.22
N CYS A 1032 -9.84 -3.00 61.42
CA CYS A 1032 -8.74 -2.61 62.31
C CYS A 1032 -9.25 -2.43 63.74
N VAL A 1033 -9.12 -3.48 64.56
CA VAL A 1033 -9.21 -3.37 66.02
C VAL A 1033 -7.78 -3.56 66.55
N THR A 1034 -7.20 -2.49 67.10
CA THR A 1034 -5.84 -2.52 67.68
C THR A 1034 -5.84 -3.34 68.96
N ASP A 1035 -5.29 -4.55 68.86
CA ASP A 1035 -5.09 -5.47 69.98
C ASP A 1035 -3.60 -5.41 70.40
N ASP A 1036 -3.26 -4.56 71.38
CA ASP A 1036 -1.93 -4.56 72.00
C ASP A 1036 -1.79 -5.71 72.99
N ILE A 1037 -1.25 -6.86 72.54
CA ILE A 1037 -1.27 -8.07 73.36
C ILE A 1037 0.01 -8.90 73.24
N SER A 1038 0.57 -9.27 74.39
CA SER A 1038 1.50 -10.38 74.53
C SER A 1038 0.78 -11.61 75.10
N TYR A 1039 0.87 -12.76 74.42
CA TYR A 1039 0.43 -14.02 75.00
C TYR A 1039 1.48 -14.55 75.97
N GLY A 1040 1.04 -15.01 77.16
CA GLY A 1040 1.89 -15.84 78.02
C GLY A 1040 2.25 -17.16 77.34
N ALA A 1041 3.41 -17.75 77.67
CA ALA A 1041 3.90 -18.96 76.98
C ALA A 1041 2.99 -20.18 77.15
N LEU A 1042 2.25 -20.26 78.27
CA LEU A 1042 1.30 -21.32 78.63
C LEU A 1042 -0.16 -20.85 78.36
N ASP A 1043 -0.98 -21.73 77.78
CA ASP A 1043 -2.42 -21.50 77.49
C ASP A 1043 -2.75 -20.36 76.49
N TRP A 1044 -1.81 -20.01 75.62
CA TRP A 1044 -2.00 -18.95 74.62
C TRP A 1044 -3.10 -19.26 73.61
N GLN A 1045 -3.26 -20.53 73.23
CA GLN A 1045 -4.25 -20.98 72.23
C GLN A 1045 -5.70 -20.71 72.70
N ARG A 1046 -6.00 -20.92 73.99
CA ARG A 1046 -7.32 -20.63 74.57
C ARG A 1046 -7.66 -19.15 74.55
N HIS A 1047 -6.70 -18.30 74.90
CA HIS A 1047 -6.86 -16.85 74.90
C HIS A 1047 -7.02 -16.30 73.48
N ALA A 1048 -6.20 -16.79 72.54
CA ALA A 1048 -6.29 -16.43 71.13
C ALA A 1048 -7.62 -16.89 70.50
N ALA A 1049 -8.08 -18.11 70.80
CA ALA A 1049 -9.35 -18.65 70.33
C ALA A 1049 -10.57 -17.84 70.82
N ARG A 1050 -10.59 -17.46 72.10
CA ARG A 1050 -11.65 -16.63 72.67
C ARG A 1050 -11.72 -15.27 71.98
N ARG A 1051 -10.58 -14.65 71.68
CA ARG A 1051 -10.52 -13.36 70.99
C ARG A 1051 -10.96 -13.45 69.53
N MET A 1052 -10.47 -14.44 68.81
CA MET A 1052 -10.92 -14.73 67.45
C MET A 1052 -12.45 -14.84 67.37
N ILE A 1053 -13.08 -15.55 68.32
CA ILE A 1053 -14.55 -15.66 68.41
C ILE A 1053 -15.20 -14.31 68.71
N ARG A 1054 -14.69 -13.54 69.69
CA ARG A 1054 -15.24 -12.21 70.02
C ARG A 1054 -15.20 -11.25 68.84
N HIS A 1055 -14.08 -11.22 68.13
CA HIS A 1055 -13.94 -10.39 66.94
C HIS A 1055 -14.88 -10.81 65.81
N TYR A 1056 -15.04 -12.12 65.59
CA TYR A 1056 -16.02 -12.62 64.64
C TYR A 1056 -17.46 -12.23 65.02
N LEU A 1057 -17.82 -12.34 66.31
CA LEU A 1057 -19.15 -11.97 66.79
C LEU A 1057 -19.45 -10.46 66.66
N ASN A 1058 -18.43 -9.61 66.74
CA ASN A 1058 -18.57 -8.15 66.55
C ASN A 1058 -18.47 -7.72 65.08
N LEU A 1059 -18.22 -8.64 64.15
CA LEU A 1059 -17.90 -8.32 62.76
C LEU A 1059 -19.00 -7.51 62.08
N ASP A 1060 -20.26 -7.93 62.18
CA ASP A 1060 -21.39 -7.27 61.53
C ASP A 1060 -21.58 -5.84 62.05
N THR A 1061 -21.31 -5.62 63.34
CA THR A 1061 -21.31 -4.28 63.94
C THR A 1061 -20.19 -3.43 63.36
N CYS A 1062 -18.96 -3.97 63.26
CA CYS A 1062 -17.82 -3.27 62.70
C CYS A 1062 -17.99 -2.97 61.21
N LEU A 1063 -18.53 -3.89 60.42
CA LEU A 1063 -18.81 -3.69 58.99
C LEU A 1063 -19.91 -2.65 58.78
N SER A 1064 -20.97 -2.68 59.59
CA SER A 1064 -22.05 -1.68 59.52
C SER A 1064 -21.52 -0.28 59.82
N GLN A 1065 -20.69 -0.13 60.87
CA GLN A 1065 -20.01 1.12 61.17
C GLN A 1065 -19.06 1.56 60.04
N ALA A 1066 -18.29 0.64 59.45
CA ALA A 1066 -17.40 0.95 58.34
C ALA A 1066 -18.15 1.43 57.09
N PHE A 1067 -19.30 0.80 56.77
CA PHE A 1067 -20.16 1.23 55.67
C PHE A 1067 -20.80 2.58 55.95
N GLU A 1068 -21.25 2.83 57.19
CA GLU A 1068 -21.75 4.15 57.58
C GLU A 1068 -20.66 5.21 57.48
N MET A 1069 -19.47 5.00 58.03
CA MET A 1069 -18.34 5.93 57.88
C MET A 1069 -18.03 6.21 56.41
N SER A 1070 -18.06 5.19 55.56
CA SER A 1070 -17.87 5.35 54.11
C SER A 1070 -18.97 6.16 53.42
N ARG A 1071 -20.20 6.21 53.98
CA ARG A 1071 -21.28 7.10 53.53
C ARG A 1071 -21.02 8.56 53.95
N TRP A 1072 -20.48 8.78 55.15
CA TRP A 1072 -20.23 10.11 55.71
C TRP A 1072 -18.96 10.78 55.19
N GLU A 1073 -17.90 10.02 54.89
CA GLU A 1073 -16.62 10.57 54.41
C GLU A 1073 -16.70 11.24 53.03
N ARG A 1074 -17.88 11.23 52.37
CA ARG A 1074 -18.18 12.04 51.17
C ARG A 1074 -19.67 12.19 50.84
N SER A 1075 -20.48 12.53 51.86
CA SER A 1075 -21.76 13.23 51.64
C SER A 1075 -21.55 14.69 51.30
#